data_AF-C6LNW0-F1
#
_entry.id   AF-C6LNW0-F1
#
_cell.length_a   1.000
_cell.length_b   1.000
_cell.length_c   1.000
_cell.angle_alpha   90.00
_cell.angle_beta   90.00
_cell.angle_gamma   90.00
#
_symmetry.space_group_name_H-M   'P 1'
#
loop_
_entity.id
_entity.type
_entity.pdbx_description
1 polymer ?
#
loop_
_entity_poly.entity_id
_entity_poly.type
_entity_poly.pdbx_seq_one_letter_code
_entity_poly.pdbx_strand_id
1 'polypeptide(L)'
;MARQDTALEALIMKHRRKKEPIPAETIVAFAAQITGALAYLHSARGTGANGDPYQGIVHRDLKPANILVSEDGNRLVLADFGLCKSAMASGTTRAGSPTYMAPETLLEGKITPASDIWALGVILYELAALRKPSFAKAENVESVFVDGWKPDLHAVKDSFIKDLLDKVLVLNPEERPSASQLLQLLGSERENPISPPIVDSPAFSLNGFRSEVITALRTLHGVADMVELIFSHNSTEALASSNTRIGDGHACLNNAIVETQPLGSSSLYRDSVKEITTLREDLFRKTRRIEALNERLVNTSTDRRQALSMDDHPAFQLEAQIAALQENMDALKAGTAGYLTHIEELRDELHALRDQLAAKTVEAEEAAELRQFVRQLEEDLYETKQLVCERNDAIDDLTRKITELNNDLKDKDTEIAELCEQLEAQPIATTIFPESSDAVDIAALREVQDENAALKDELEAKQSLVDELQEEIESLKQQCDSLKDDMIKLDNANNDKLAALQCSLDESRKQIADLQEEVEVLKNTANDIDPAVVESLQEELRKLQEELDDRENTITELQGLLDEQEGSNADLGAKIDALTRELEEARDARPQSGNDERINALEAEITSLQELLDKANEDLAQKTDECGKAIGEAGNLRKAVEYYKKLVDDIRAGIVVLDDNLSALDLQ
;
A
#
# COMPACT_ATOMS: atom_id res chain seq x y z
N MET A 1 7.29 6.79 -27.53
CA MET A 1 8.49 6.12 -26.96
C MET A 1 8.26 4.63 -27.21
N ALA A 2 9.12 3.98 -28.00
CA ALA A 2 8.86 2.63 -28.54
C ALA A 2 8.60 1.61 -27.41
N ARG A 3 7.56 0.80 -27.57
CA ARG A 3 6.83 0.10 -26.49
C ARG A 3 7.32 -1.33 -26.20
N GLN A 4 8.59 -1.63 -26.46
CA GLN A 4 9.17 -2.97 -26.24
C GLN A 4 10.32 -2.96 -25.22
N ASP A 5 10.20 -2.11 -24.19
CA ASP A 5 11.19 -2.05 -23.14
C ASP A 5 10.89 -3.10 -22.06
N THR A 6 11.88 -3.93 -21.71
CA THR A 6 11.78 -4.95 -20.66
C THR A 6 12.57 -4.53 -19.43
N ALA A 7 12.10 -4.85 -18.22
CA ALA A 7 12.87 -4.53 -17.01
C ALA A 7 14.21 -5.27 -16.99
N LEU A 8 15.26 -4.62 -16.47
CA LEU A 8 16.60 -5.19 -16.31
C LEU A 8 16.57 -6.45 -15.43
N GLU A 9 15.61 -6.54 -14.51
CA GLU A 9 15.34 -7.76 -13.74
C GLU A 9 15.04 -8.97 -14.64
N ALA A 10 14.26 -8.80 -15.71
CA ALA A 10 13.95 -9.88 -16.64
C ALA A 10 15.20 -10.35 -17.39
N LEU A 11 16.10 -9.43 -17.75
CA LEU A 11 17.40 -9.74 -18.35
C LEU A 11 18.27 -10.56 -17.39
N ILE A 12 18.38 -10.15 -16.12
CA ILE A 12 19.10 -10.90 -15.08
C ILE A 12 18.50 -12.30 -14.92
N MET A 13 17.17 -12.41 -14.84
CA MET A 13 16.49 -13.70 -14.72
C MET A 13 16.75 -14.62 -15.92
N LYS A 14 16.76 -14.08 -17.14
CA LYS A 14 17.08 -14.81 -18.38
C LYS A 14 18.49 -15.38 -18.33
N HIS A 15 19.48 -14.56 -18.01
CA HIS A 15 20.88 -15.00 -17.87
C HIS A 15 21.07 -16.00 -16.73
N ARG A 16 20.39 -15.80 -15.60
CA ARG A 16 20.41 -16.72 -14.46
C ARG A 16 19.80 -18.10 -14.81
N ARG A 17 18.69 -18.13 -15.55
CA ARG A 17 18.06 -19.39 -16.02
C ARG A 17 18.99 -20.15 -16.98
N LYS A 18 19.62 -19.44 -17.90
CA LYS A 18 20.59 -20.01 -18.84
C LYS A 18 21.95 -20.36 -18.23
N LYS A 19 22.24 -19.86 -17.02
CA LYS A 19 23.56 -19.94 -16.35
C LYS A 19 24.68 -19.33 -17.19
N GLU A 20 24.35 -18.32 -17.99
CA GLU A 20 25.28 -17.61 -18.86
C GLU A 20 25.62 -16.24 -18.25
N PRO A 21 26.89 -15.93 -17.98
CA PRO A 21 27.26 -14.62 -17.45
C PRO A 21 26.91 -13.51 -18.45
N ILE A 22 26.54 -12.34 -17.94
CA ILE A 22 26.38 -11.14 -18.76
C ILE A 22 27.80 -10.65 -19.13
N PRO A 23 28.07 -10.31 -20.40
CA PRO A 23 29.38 -9.78 -20.80
C PRO A 23 29.77 -8.53 -20.01
N ALA A 24 31.03 -8.43 -19.60
CA ALA A 24 31.51 -7.33 -18.76
C ALA A 24 31.32 -5.98 -19.46
N GLU A 25 31.51 -5.93 -20.77
CA GLU A 25 31.32 -4.75 -21.60
C GLU A 25 29.87 -4.24 -21.54
N THR A 26 28.91 -5.15 -21.52
CA THR A 26 27.48 -4.83 -21.37
C THR A 26 27.19 -4.29 -19.98
N ILE A 27 27.75 -4.90 -18.93
CA ILE A 27 27.59 -4.43 -17.54
C ILE A 27 28.16 -3.02 -17.38
N VAL A 28 29.34 -2.74 -17.96
CA VAL A 28 29.98 -1.42 -17.93
C VAL A 28 29.16 -0.40 -18.74
N ALA A 29 28.63 -0.78 -19.90
CA ALA A 29 27.75 0.09 -20.69
C ALA A 29 26.45 0.44 -19.93
N PHE A 30 25.87 -0.54 -19.22
CA PHE A 30 24.71 -0.32 -18.35
C PHE A 30 25.06 0.56 -17.16
N ALA A 31 26.20 0.32 -16.50
CA ALA A 31 26.71 1.15 -15.42
C ALA A 31 26.83 2.61 -15.86
N ALA A 32 27.40 2.87 -17.04
CA ALA A 32 27.58 4.23 -17.57
C ALA A 32 26.24 4.93 -17.82
N GLN A 33 25.25 4.24 -18.38
CA GLN A 33 23.93 4.81 -18.63
C GLN A 33 23.16 5.12 -17.33
N ILE A 34 23.14 4.18 -16.38
CA ILE A 34 22.48 4.39 -15.08
C ILE A 34 23.18 5.53 -14.32
N THR A 35 24.52 5.54 -14.31
CA THR A 35 25.30 6.61 -13.67
C THR A 35 25.04 7.96 -14.32
N GLY A 36 24.89 8.02 -15.65
CA GLY A 36 24.53 9.24 -16.37
C GLY A 36 23.15 9.77 -15.98
N ALA A 37 22.17 8.88 -15.83
CA ALA A 37 20.83 9.24 -15.35
C ALA A 37 20.87 9.75 -13.90
N LEU A 38 21.61 9.09 -13.01
CA LEU A 38 21.78 9.54 -11.63
C LEU A 38 22.51 10.88 -11.56
N ALA A 39 23.54 11.10 -12.37
CA ALA A 39 24.26 12.38 -12.43
C ALA A 39 23.32 13.51 -12.84
N TYR A 40 22.43 13.27 -13.80
CA TYR A 40 21.39 14.23 -14.17
C TYR A 40 20.48 14.55 -12.97
N LEU A 41 19.90 13.53 -12.31
CA LEU A 41 19.00 13.71 -11.17
C LEU A 41 19.66 14.41 -9.98
N HIS A 42 20.87 13.98 -9.60
CA HIS A 42 21.62 14.53 -8.48
C HIS A 42 22.05 15.98 -8.73
N SER A 43 22.16 16.40 -9.99
CA SER A 43 22.47 17.78 -10.39
C SER A 43 21.24 18.67 -10.57
N ALA A 44 20.03 18.09 -10.63
CA ALA A 44 18.80 18.81 -10.92
C ALA A 44 18.53 19.89 -9.85
N ARG A 45 18.06 21.06 -10.29
CA ARG A 45 17.70 22.17 -9.40
C ARG A 45 16.41 22.78 -9.88
N GLY A 46 15.57 23.21 -8.96
CA GLY A 46 14.32 23.87 -9.29
C GLY A 46 13.53 24.22 -8.04
N THR A 47 12.26 24.54 -8.24
CA THR A 47 11.27 24.74 -7.19
C THR A 47 10.28 23.58 -7.23
N GLY A 48 10.03 22.96 -6.08
CA GLY A 48 9.04 21.90 -5.93
C GLY A 48 7.62 22.44 -6.05
N ALA A 49 6.64 21.54 -6.10
CA ALA A 49 5.21 21.90 -6.17
C ALA A 49 4.77 22.84 -5.02
N ASN A 50 5.40 22.71 -3.85
CA ASN A 50 5.11 23.49 -2.65
C ASN A 50 5.81 24.86 -2.64
N GLY A 51 6.54 25.22 -3.70
CA GLY A 51 7.31 26.46 -3.80
C GLY A 51 8.71 26.41 -3.18
N ASP A 52 9.08 25.32 -2.51
CA ASP A 52 10.40 25.15 -1.90
C ASP A 52 11.50 24.88 -2.95
N PRO A 53 12.68 25.52 -2.84
CA PRO A 53 13.79 25.19 -3.71
C PRO A 53 14.32 23.78 -3.40
N TYR A 54 14.58 23.00 -4.45
CA TYR A 54 15.30 21.73 -4.34
C TYR A 54 16.66 21.80 -5.04
N GLN A 55 17.64 21.13 -4.45
CA GLN A 55 18.95 20.88 -5.04
C GLN A 55 19.23 19.38 -4.96
N GLY A 56 19.30 18.74 -6.13
CA GLY A 56 19.43 17.30 -6.30
C GLY A 56 18.13 16.54 -6.03
N ILE A 57 17.87 15.52 -6.84
CA ILE A 57 16.76 14.56 -6.67
C ILE A 57 17.37 13.19 -6.41
N VAL A 58 17.00 12.54 -5.30
CA VAL A 58 17.42 11.17 -4.94
C VAL A 58 16.32 10.20 -5.37
N HIS A 59 16.68 9.10 -6.06
CA HIS A 59 15.72 8.14 -6.61
C HIS A 59 15.02 7.31 -5.54
N ARG A 60 15.76 6.89 -4.49
CA ARG A 60 15.29 6.14 -3.31
C ARG A 60 14.83 4.69 -3.53
N ASP A 61 14.37 4.31 -4.71
CA ASP A 61 14.01 2.92 -5.03
C ASP A 61 14.70 2.38 -6.29
N LEU A 62 16.01 2.65 -6.41
CA LEU A 62 16.81 2.16 -7.52
C LEU A 62 16.98 0.64 -7.43
N LYS A 63 16.33 -0.10 -8.33
CA LYS A 63 16.36 -1.57 -8.42
C LYS A 63 16.22 -2.03 -9.88
N PRO A 64 16.60 -3.27 -10.24
CA PRO A 64 16.50 -3.78 -11.61
C PRO A 64 15.08 -3.77 -12.20
N ALA A 65 14.04 -3.82 -11.37
CA ALA A 65 12.64 -3.70 -11.83
C ALA A 65 12.30 -2.28 -12.33
N ASN A 66 13.00 -1.26 -11.81
CA ASN A 66 12.78 0.16 -12.12
C ASN A 66 13.77 0.68 -13.18
N ILE A 67 14.49 -0.22 -13.86
CA ILE A 67 15.39 0.10 -14.96
C ILE A 67 14.89 -0.65 -16.19
N LEU A 68 14.44 0.08 -17.19
CA LEU A 68 13.94 -0.48 -18.44
C LEU A 68 15.08 -0.61 -19.46
N VAL A 69 15.08 -1.72 -20.19
CA VAL A 69 16.04 -2.07 -21.24
C VAL A 69 15.28 -2.11 -22.57
N SER A 70 15.73 -1.36 -23.57
CA SER A 70 15.14 -1.39 -24.91
C SER A 70 15.26 -2.76 -25.57
N GLU A 71 14.39 -3.03 -26.55
CA GLU A 71 14.35 -4.29 -27.31
C GLU A 71 15.70 -4.66 -27.94
N ASP A 72 16.45 -3.66 -28.42
CA ASP A 72 17.78 -3.83 -29.01
C ASP A 72 18.88 -4.07 -27.96
N GLY A 73 18.54 -4.01 -26.66
CA GLY A 73 19.45 -4.23 -25.53
C GLY A 73 20.45 -3.10 -25.28
N ASN A 74 20.38 -2.00 -26.02
CA ASN A 74 21.42 -0.97 -26.02
C ASN A 74 21.09 0.24 -25.13
N ARG A 75 19.81 0.53 -24.89
CA ARG A 75 19.37 1.70 -24.14
C ARG A 75 18.78 1.30 -22.80
N LEU A 76 19.19 2.00 -21.75
CA LEU A 76 18.57 1.95 -20.43
C LEU A 76 17.78 3.23 -20.15
N VAL A 77 16.62 3.06 -19.51
CA VAL A 77 15.79 4.15 -19.01
C VAL A 77 15.49 3.90 -17.54
N LEU A 78 15.80 4.88 -16.69
CA LEU A 78 15.41 4.86 -15.29
C LEU A 78 13.92 5.22 -15.19
N ALA A 79 13.14 4.40 -14.50
CA ALA A 79 11.69 4.51 -14.37
C ALA A 79 11.27 4.50 -12.89
N ASP A 80 9.99 4.80 -12.64
CA ASP A 80 9.38 4.82 -11.31
C ASP A 80 10.01 5.84 -10.33
N PHE A 81 9.55 7.08 -10.49
CA PHE A 81 9.95 8.21 -9.66
C PHE A 81 9.02 8.43 -8.46
N GLY A 82 8.12 7.49 -8.14
CA GLY A 82 7.09 7.66 -7.11
C GLY A 82 7.65 7.87 -5.71
N LEU A 83 8.88 7.41 -5.45
CA LEU A 83 9.56 7.59 -4.18
C LEU A 83 10.63 8.70 -4.20
N CYS A 84 10.83 9.41 -5.32
CA CYS A 84 11.88 10.42 -5.45
C CYS A 84 11.69 11.58 -4.48
N LYS A 85 12.79 12.12 -3.94
CA LYS A 85 12.74 13.28 -3.05
C LYS A 85 13.92 14.22 -3.29
N SER A 86 13.73 15.50 -2.94
CA SER A 86 14.84 16.45 -2.90
C SER A 86 15.93 15.97 -1.95
N ALA A 87 17.20 16.07 -2.35
CA ALA A 87 18.34 15.81 -1.45
C ALA A 87 18.43 16.80 -0.28
N MET A 88 17.70 17.92 -0.34
CA MET A 88 17.58 18.88 0.76
C MET A 88 16.48 18.51 1.76
N ALA A 89 15.57 17.61 1.40
CA ALA A 89 14.44 17.27 2.25
C ALA A 89 14.88 16.29 3.35
N SER A 90 14.78 16.72 4.60
CA SER A 90 14.92 15.81 5.75
C SER A 90 13.72 14.87 5.78
N GLY A 91 13.95 13.57 5.90
CA GLY A 91 12.88 12.59 5.99
C GLY A 91 13.43 11.24 6.46
N THR A 92 12.87 10.73 7.55
CA THR A 92 13.24 9.47 8.21
C THR A 92 12.41 8.28 7.74
N THR A 93 11.54 8.47 6.75
CA THR A 93 10.63 7.41 6.26
C THR A 93 11.40 6.34 5.50
N ARG A 94 11.47 5.14 6.09
CA ARG A 94 12.01 3.92 5.47
C ARG A 94 11.05 3.45 4.37
N ALA A 95 11.28 3.91 3.14
CA ALA A 95 10.52 3.52 1.95
C ALA A 95 11.48 3.07 0.85
N GLY A 96 11.05 2.11 0.02
CA GLY A 96 11.85 1.47 -1.04
C GLY A 96 12.13 0.00 -0.75
N SER A 97 13.00 -0.62 -1.55
CA SER A 97 13.31 -2.05 -1.50
C SER A 97 14.53 -2.37 -0.60
N PRO A 98 14.36 -3.00 0.59
CA PRO A 98 15.44 -3.16 1.58
C PRO A 98 16.72 -3.81 1.07
N THR A 99 16.62 -4.69 0.07
CA THR A 99 17.76 -5.37 -0.57
C THR A 99 18.77 -4.41 -1.20
N TYR A 100 18.33 -3.26 -1.71
CA TYR A 100 19.18 -2.29 -2.42
C TYR A 100 19.47 -1.04 -1.57
N MET A 101 18.87 -0.92 -0.38
CA MET A 101 19.07 0.23 0.50
C MET A 101 20.50 0.27 1.05
N ALA A 102 20.99 1.49 1.20
CA ALA A 102 22.30 1.75 1.79
C ALA A 102 22.26 1.56 3.33
N PRO A 103 23.40 1.21 3.97
CA PRO A 103 23.48 1.00 5.41
C PRO A 103 23.00 2.22 6.21
N GLU A 104 23.38 3.44 5.81
CA GLU A 104 22.94 4.68 6.46
C GLU A 104 21.43 4.92 6.32
N THR A 105 20.81 4.42 5.24
CA THR A 105 19.35 4.47 5.07
C THR A 105 18.66 3.45 5.95
N LEU A 106 19.23 2.25 6.09
CA LEU A 106 18.68 1.18 6.94
C LEU A 106 18.86 1.46 8.43
N LEU A 107 20.01 2.00 8.84
CA LEU A 107 20.38 2.20 10.25
C LEU A 107 19.91 3.56 10.78
N GLU A 108 20.04 4.62 9.98
CA GLU A 108 19.86 5.99 10.43
C GLU A 108 18.70 6.70 9.72
N GLY A 109 18.05 6.06 8.74
CA GLY A 109 17.01 6.69 7.92
C GLY A 109 17.54 7.82 7.04
N LYS A 110 18.87 7.94 6.87
CA LYS A 110 19.48 9.01 6.08
C LYS A 110 19.39 8.69 4.59
N ILE A 111 18.94 9.68 3.82
CA ILE A 111 18.74 9.56 2.38
C ILE A 111 19.59 10.63 1.71
N THR A 112 20.49 10.21 0.84
CA THR A 112 21.46 11.09 0.18
C THR A 112 21.68 10.63 -1.26
N PRO A 113 22.25 11.46 -2.15
CA PRO A 113 22.69 11.00 -3.45
C PRO A 113 23.62 9.76 -3.39
N ALA A 114 24.41 9.62 -2.31
CA ALA A 114 25.28 8.47 -2.09
C ALA A 114 24.52 7.16 -1.81
N SER A 115 23.27 7.20 -1.37
CA SER A 115 22.45 6.00 -1.21
C SER A 115 22.03 5.40 -2.55
N ASP A 116 21.78 6.22 -3.58
CA ASP A 116 21.54 5.72 -4.95
C ASP A 116 22.81 5.07 -5.54
N ILE A 117 24.01 5.58 -5.20
CA ILE A 117 25.29 5.00 -5.63
C ILE A 117 25.50 3.61 -5.00
N TRP A 118 25.11 3.43 -3.75
CA TRP A 118 25.12 2.11 -3.13
C TRP A 118 24.16 1.14 -3.84
N ALA A 119 22.93 1.58 -4.11
CA ALA A 119 21.94 0.77 -4.82
C ALA A 119 22.44 0.35 -6.22
N LEU A 120 23.09 1.27 -6.95
CA LEU A 120 23.79 0.96 -8.20
C LEU A 120 24.86 -0.12 -7.98
N GLY A 121 25.67 -0.02 -6.92
CA GLY A 121 26.65 -1.04 -6.56
C GLY A 121 26.03 -2.43 -6.36
N VAL A 122 24.89 -2.52 -5.68
CA VAL A 122 24.16 -3.79 -5.51
C VAL A 122 23.66 -4.34 -6.86
N ILE A 123 23.16 -3.48 -7.75
CA ILE A 123 22.72 -3.86 -9.10
C ILE A 123 23.90 -4.38 -9.95
N LEU A 124 25.04 -3.70 -9.92
CA LEU A 124 26.25 -4.11 -10.65
C LEU A 124 26.78 -5.45 -10.14
N TYR A 125 26.76 -5.66 -8.82
CA TYR A 125 27.08 -6.96 -8.24
C TYR A 125 26.14 -8.04 -8.77
N GLU A 126 24.83 -7.78 -8.78
CA GLU A 126 23.83 -8.76 -9.24
C GLU A 126 23.97 -9.07 -10.73
N LEU A 127 24.27 -8.08 -11.57
CA LEU A 127 24.56 -8.29 -13.00
C LEU A 127 25.80 -9.17 -13.20
N ALA A 128 26.86 -8.94 -12.43
CA ALA A 128 28.12 -9.66 -12.57
C ALA A 128 28.11 -11.07 -11.97
N ALA A 129 27.37 -11.26 -10.86
CA ALA A 129 27.32 -12.52 -10.12
C ALA A 129 26.05 -13.36 -10.42
N LEU A 130 25.06 -12.79 -11.12
CA LEU A 130 23.70 -13.34 -11.36
C LEU A 130 22.97 -13.77 -10.08
N ARG A 131 23.38 -13.20 -8.94
CA ARG A 131 22.82 -13.40 -7.62
C ARG A 131 23.03 -12.13 -6.82
N LYS A 132 22.08 -11.85 -5.93
CA LYS A 132 22.19 -10.75 -4.96
C LYS A 132 23.38 -10.99 -4.01
N PRO A 133 24.01 -9.92 -3.51
CA PRO A 133 25.09 -10.05 -2.53
C PRO A 133 24.56 -10.66 -1.23
N SER A 134 25.42 -11.40 -0.51
CA SER A 134 25.03 -12.12 0.70
C SER A 134 24.52 -11.19 1.81
N PHE A 135 25.12 -10.01 1.93
CA PHE A 135 24.72 -9.00 2.92
C PHE A 135 23.30 -8.45 2.68
N ALA A 136 22.76 -8.52 1.46
CA ALA A 136 21.41 -8.03 1.15
C ALA A 136 20.29 -8.96 1.67
N LYS A 137 20.63 -10.09 2.29
CA LYS A 137 19.70 -11.05 2.92
C LYS A 137 19.82 -11.09 4.45
N ALA A 138 20.61 -10.21 5.04
CA ALA A 138 20.87 -10.24 6.48
C ALA A 138 19.63 -9.81 7.28
N GLU A 139 19.19 -10.63 8.23
CA GLU A 139 18.08 -10.30 9.15
C GLU A 139 18.47 -9.19 10.14
N ASN A 140 19.76 -9.14 10.52
CA ASN A 140 20.30 -8.11 11.41
C ASN A 140 21.38 -7.28 10.69
N VAL A 141 21.00 -6.07 10.28
CA VAL A 141 21.82 -5.11 9.53
C VAL A 141 23.05 -4.66 10.34
N GLU A 142 22.90 -4.42 11.64
CA GLU A 142 23.97 -3.97 12.55
C GLU A 142 25.09 -5.01 12.70
N SER A 143 24.74 -6.30 12.64
CA SER A 143 25.70 -7.40 12.75
C SER A 143 26.57 -7.58 11.50
N VAL A 144 26.14 -7.03 10.35
CA VAL A 144 26.83 -7.18 9.07
C VAL A 144 27.70 -5.96 8.77
N PHE A 145 27.18 -4.74 8.97
CA PHE A 145 27.89 -3.51 8.64
C PHE A 145 28.64 -2.95 9.86
N VAL A 146 29.78 -3.57 10.17
CA VAL A 146 30.68 -3.19 11.26
C VAL A 146 31.91 -2.41 10.75
N ASP A 147 32.64 -1.76 11.65
CA ASP A 147 33.89 -1.07 11.31
C ASP A 147 34.87 -2.01 10.59
N GLY A 148 35.38 -1.56 9.44
CA GLY A 148 36.29 -2.35 8.59
C GLY A 148 35.60 -3.36 7.68
N TRP A 149 34.27 -3.34 7.58
CA TRP A 149 33.52 -4.15 6.62
C TRP A 149 34.01 -3.96 5.18
N LYS A 150 33.99 -5.06 4.42
CA LYS A 150 34.26 -5.07 2.98
C LYS A 150 33.26 -5.97 2.26
N PRO A 151 32.86 -5.63 1.02
CA PRO A 151 31.98 -6.49 0.25
C PRO A 151 32.68 -7.81 -0.11
N ASP A 152 31.98 -8.94 0.02
CA ASP A 152 32.44 -10.21 -0.56
C ASP A 152 32.23 -10.18 -2.08
N LEU A 153 33.32 -9.99 -2.82
CA LEU A 153 33.32 -9.93 -4.29
C LEU A 153 33.80 -11.23 -4.96
N HIS A 154 33.87 -12.35 -4.25
CA HIS A 154 34.41 -13.61 -4.80
C HIS A 154 33.63 -14.14 -6.02
N ALA A 155 32.33 -13.86 -6.11
CA ALA A 155 31.51 -14.28 -7.25
C ALA A 155 31.65 -13.40 -8.50
N VAL A 156 32.20 -12.20 -8.37
CA VAL A 156 32.51 -11.34 -9.51
C VAL A 156 33.80 -11.87 -10.14
N LYS A 157 33.85 -12.01 -11.46
CA LYS A 157 35.05 -12.53 -12.15
C LYS A 157 35.91 -11.41 -12.72
N ASP A 158 35.26 -10.42 -13.31
CA ASP A 158 35.91 -9.29 -13.96
C ASP A 158 36.60 -8.36 -12.94
N SER A 159 37.85 -7.99 -13.20
CA SER A 159 38.65 -7.16 -12.28
C SER A 159 38.21 -5.70 -12.28
N PHE A 160 37.78 -5.16 -13.42
CA PHE A 160 37.34 -3.77 -13.50
C PHE A 160 36.03 -3.59 -12.73
N ILE A 161 35.08 -4.52 -12.88
CA ILE A 161 33.83 -4.51 -12.12
C ILE A 161 34.10 -4.68 -10.62
N LYS A 162 35.09 -5.49 -10.22
CA LYS A 162 35.51 -5.58 -8.81
C LYS A 162 36.02 -4.26 -8.27
N ASP A 163 36.94 -3.61 -8.99
CA ASP A 163 37.53 -2.34 -8.59
C ASP A 163 36.47 -1.23 -8.50
N LEU A 164 35.44 -1.30 -9.36
CA LEU A 164 34.28 -0.42 -9.32
C LEU A 164 33.44 -0.68 -8.06
N LEU A 165 33.11 -1.94 -7.79
CA LEU A 165 32.32 -2.37 -6.62
C LEU A 165 33.02 -2.01 -5.30
N ASP A 166 34.33 -2.18 -5.22
CA ASP A 166 35.14 -1.80 -4.04
C ASP A 166 35.08 -0.28 -3.75
N LYS A 167 34.83 0.56 -4.76
CA LYS A 167 34.70 2.02 -4.60
C LYS A 167 33.29 2.48 -4.28
N VAL A 168 32.25 1.74 -4.71
CA VAL A 168 30.84 2.15 -4.51
C VAL A 168 30.19 1.47 -3.30
N LEU A 169 30.58 0.24 -2.95
CA LEU A 169 30.10 -0.48 -1.76
C LEU A 169 30.99 -0.16 -0.55
N VAL A 170 31.02 1.12 -0.16
CA VAL A 170 31.75 1.63 1.01
C VAL A 170 30.76 2.07 2.09
N LEU A 171 31.00 1.74 3.35
CA LEU A 171 30.06 2.06 4.44
C LEU A 171 29.85 3.57 4.60
N ASN A 172 30.93 4.35 4.63
CA ASN A 172 30.85 5.79 4.76
C ASN A 172 30.32 6.41 3.44
N PRO A 173 29.14 7.06 3.45
CA PRO A 173 28.55 7.62 2.22
C PRO A 173 29.41 8.72 1.59
N GLU A 174 30.18 9.47 2.38
CA GLU A 174 31.04 10.57 1.91
C GLU A 174 32.30 10.06 1.17
N GLU A 175 32.68 8.80 1.37
CA GLU A 175 33.80 8.16 0.67
C GLU A 175 33.40 7.57 -0.69
N ARG A 176 32.08 7.44 -0.95
CA ARG A 176 31.58 6.95 -2.24
C ARG A 176 31.75 8.04 -3.31
N PRO A 177 32.14 7.68 -4.54
CA PRO A 177 32.19 8.64 -5.63
C PRO A 177 30.79 9.17 -5.94
N SER A 178 30.67 10.46 -6.24
CA SER A 178 29.43 11.02 -6.78
C SER A 178 29.11 10.42 -8.15
N ALA A 179 27.85 10.49 -8.60
CA ALA A 179 27.47 9.99 -9.93
C ALA A 179 28.32 10.62 -11.05
N SER A 180 28.63 11.91 -10.96
CA SER A 180 29.51 12.57 -11.95
C SER A 180 30.95 12.05 -11.92
N GLN A 181 31.52 11.80 -10.74
CA GLN A 181 32.86 11.22 -10.59
C GLN A 181 32.90 9.77 -11.09
N LEU A 182 31.85 9.00 -10.79
CA LEU A 182 31.72 7.62 -11.23
C LEU A 182 31.58 7.54 -12.76
N LEU A 183 30.85 8.46 -13.38
CA LEU A 183 30.73 8.54 -14.83
C LEU A 183 32.07 8.86 -15.49
N GLN A 184 32.89 9.73 -14.88
CA GLN A 184 34.25 10.00 -15.35
C GLN A 184 35.11 8.74 -15.30
N LEU A 185 35.08 7.98 -14.19
CA LEU A 185 35.80 6.71 -14.05
C LEU A 185 35.41 5.69 -15.13
N LEU A 186 34.12 5.61 -15.46
CA LEU A 186 33.59 4.74 -16.52
C LEU A 186 33.93 5.25 -17.95
N GLY A 187 34.15 6.56 -18.12
CA GLY A 187 34.47 7.19 -19.40
C GLY A 187 35.97 7.29 -19.73
N SER A 188 36.83 7.39 -18.72
CA SER A 188 38.29 7.61 -18.90
C SER A 188 39.05 6.44 -19.53
N GLU A 189 38.43 5.28 -19.74
CA GLU A 189 39.02 4.20 -20.56
C GLU A 189 38.61 4.24 -22.05
N ARG A 190 37.68 5.13 -22.46
CA ARG A 190 37.27 5.29 -23.87
C ARG A 190 38.10 6.30 -24.68
N GLU A 191 39.01 7.05 -24.08
CA GLU A 191 39.93 7.94 -24.81
C GLU A 191 41.19 7.18 -25.29
N ASN A 192 41.03 6.39 -26.35
CA ASN A 192 42.08 6.21 -27.36
C ASN A 192 41.56 6.84 -28.66
N PRO A 193 42.15 7.95 -29.15
CA PRO A 193 41.53 8.79 -30.17
C PRO A 193 41.80 8.26 -31.58
N ILE A 194 40.74 7.93 -32.32
CA ILE A 194 40.78 7.95 -33.80
C ILE A 194 39.53 8.66 -34.32
N SER A 195 39.76 9.79 -35.01
CA SER A 195 38.79 10.63 -35.72
C SER A 195 38.13 9.94 -36.94
N PRO A 196 36.99 10.46 -37.44
CA PRO A 196 36.14 9.80 -38.43
C PRO A 196 36.62 9.98 -39.88
N PRO A 197 36.20 9.12 -40.82
CA PRO A 197 35.53 9.65 -42.02
C PRO A 197 34.44 8.76 -42.66
N ILE A 198 33.36 9.43 -43.10
CA ILE A 198 32.76 9.46 -44.46
C ILE A 198 32.45 8.13 -45.20
N VAL A 199 31.17 8.03 -45.58
CA VAL A 199 30.50 7.21 -46.62
C VAL A 199 31.34 6.81 -47.84
N ASP A 200 31.33 5.51 -48.18
CA ASP A 200 30.71 4.95 -49.40
C ASP A 200 30.96 3.43 -49.50
N SER A 201 29.94 2.68 -49.92
CA SER A 201 30.02 1.30 -50.46
C SER A 201 29.94 1.36 -52.00
N PRO A 202 30.14 0.26 -52.79
CA PRO A 202 30.54 -1.12 -52.47
C PRO A 202 31.62 -1.72 -53.43
N ALA A 203 32.25 -2.85 -53.02
CA ALA A 203 32.55 -4.00 -53.90
C ALA A 203 33.05 -5.25 -53.12
N PHE A 204 32.45 -6.41 -53.44
CA PHE A 204 32.78 -7.83 -53.15
C PHE A 204 34.28 -8.20 -53.39
N SER A 205 34.94 -9.25 -52.86
CA SER A 205 34.53 -10.56 -52.31
C SER A 205 35.69 -11.33 -51.60
N LEU A 206 35.32 -12.02 -50.51
CA LEU A 206 35.64 -13.37 -49.99
C LEU A 206 37.03 -14.08 -50.14
N ASN A 207 37.43 -14.62 -48.98
CA ASN A 207 37.78 -16.02 -48.67
C ASN A 207 39.24 -16.46 -48.52
N GLY A 208 39.53 -16.94 -47.31
CA GLY A 208 40.56 -17.93 -47.06
C GLY A 208 40.93 -17.97 -45.59
N PHE A 209 40.72 -19.11 -44.95
CA PHE A 209 41.32 -19.52 -43.68
C PHE A 209 40.64 -19.11 -42.37
N ARG A 210 40.33 -20.17 -41.61
CA ARG A 210 40.13 -20.21 -40.15
C ARG A 210 38.73 -19.93 -39.62
N SER A 211 37.78 -20.09 -40.53
CA SER A 211 36.54 -20.84 -40.31
C SER A 211 36.73 -22.27 -39.75
N GLU A 212 37.95 -22.74 -39.45
CA GLU A 212 38.22 -24.07 -38.87
C GLU A 212 38.05 -24.12 -37.34
N VAL A 213 38.10 -22.98 -36.63
CA VAL A 213 38.03 -22.99 -35.15
C VAL A 213 36.61 -22.74 -34.63
N ILE A 214 35.81 -21.96 -35.36
CA ILE A 214 34.41 -21.67 -34.99
C ILE A 214 33.47 -22.85 -35.31
N THR A 215 33.85 -23.67 -36.30
CA THR A 215 33.09 -24.85 -36.75
C THR A 215 33.20 -26.05 -35.80
N ALA A 216 34.26 -26.12 -34.97
CA ALA A 216 34.48 -27.22 -34.03
C ALA A 216 33.79 -27.05 -32.66
N LEU A 217 33.35 -25.84 -32.29
CA LEU A 217 32.80 -25.57 -30.95
C LEU A 217 31.29 -25.27 -30.94
N ARG A 218 30.68 -24.84 -32.06
CA ARG A 218 29.21 -24.71 -32.15
C ARG A 218 28.49 -26.03 -32.39
N THR A 219 29.19 -27.04 -32.91
CA THR A 219 28.70 -28.41 -33.14
C THR A 219 28.38 -29.18 -31.85
N LEU A 220 28.66 -28.65 -30.66
CA LEU A 220 28.43 -29.34 -29.39
C LEU A 220 27.49 -28.62 -28.41
N HIS A 221 27.04 -27.40 -28.70
CA HIS A 221 26.06 -26.69 -27.84
C HIS A 221 24.66 -26.53 -28.46
N GLY A 222 24.54 -26.60 -29.79
CA GLY A 222 23.25 -26.43 -30.49
C GLY A 222 22.29 -27.63 -30.41
N VAL A 223 22.66 -28.74 -29.77
CA VAL A 223 21.75 -29.90 -29.60
C VAL A 223 20.85 -29.73 -28.36
N ALA A 224 21.22 -28.88 -27.40
CA ALA A 224 20.41 -28.64 -26.20
C ALA A 224 19.27 -27.63 -26.46
N ASP A 225 19.51 -26.60 -27.28
CA ASP A 225 18.50 -25.59 -27.62
C ASP A 225 17.44 -26.10 -28.62
N MET A 226 17.75 -27.17 -29.36
CA MET A 226 16.82 -27.74 -30.35
C MET A 226 15.63 -28.49 -29.73
N VAL A 227 15.72 -28.91 -28.46
CA VAL A 227 14.63 -29.66 -27.82
C VAL A 227 13.64 -28.72 -27.11
N GLU A 228 14.07 -27.54 -26.64
CA GLU A 228 13.19 -26.57 -25.98
C GLU A 228 12.45 -25.63 -26.94
N LEU A 229 12.97 -25.39 -28.15
CA LEU A 229 12.32 -24.50 -29.13
C LEU A 229 11.17 -25.15 -29.92
N ILE A 230 11.04 -26.48 -29.91
CA ILE A 230 9.95 -27.19 -30.60
C ILE A 230 8.60 -27.02 -29.86
N PHE A 231 8.59 -26.51 -28.62
CA PHE A 231 7.37 -26.43 -27.81
C PHE A 231 6.78 -25.02 -27.62
N SER A 232 7.34 -23.94 -28.18
CA SER A 232 6.78 -22.59 -27.99
C SER A 232 6.74 -21.74 -29.26
N HIS A 233 5.53 -21.68 -29.84
CA HIS A 233 4.98 -20.62 -30.71
C HIS A 233 5.62 -20.46 -32.11
N ASN A 234 4.93 -20.81 -33.21
CA ASN A 234 3.79 -20.12 -33.86
C ASN A 234 4.07 -18.66 -34.21
N SER A 235 4.78 -18.44 -35.31
CA SER A 235 4.66 -17.26 -36.19
C SER A 235 5.30 -17.57 -37.55
N THR A 236 4.59 -17.26 -38.63
CA THR A 236 4.82 -17.68 -40.01
C THR A 236 6.02 -17.00 -40.70
N GLU A 237 6.63 -15.98 -40.09
CA GLU A 237 7.82 -15.30 -40.63
C GLU A 237 9.13 -16.07 -40.41
N ALA A 238 9.18 -17.02 -39.48
CA ALA A 238 10.37 -17.84 -39.24
C ALA A 238 10.65 -18.88 -40.34
N LEU A 239 9.60 -19.35 -41.03
CA LEU A 239 9.68 -20.44 -42.02
C LEU A 239 10.47 -20.08 -43.29
N ALA A 240 10.45 -18.82 -43.72
CA ALA A 240 11.15 -18.34 -44.91
C ALA A 240 12.68 -18.26 -44.71
N SER A 241 13.13 -17.93 -43.49
CA SER A 241 14.55 -17.87 -43.13
C SER A 241 15.18 -19.24 -42.82
N SER A 242 14.34 -20.23 -42.45
CA SER A 242 14.76 -21.62 -42.23
C SER A 242 14.94 -22.41 -43.52
N ASN A 243 14.13 -22.17 -44.56
CA ASN A 243 14.28 -22.89 -45.84
C ASN A 243 15.57 -22.54 -46.59
N THR A 244 16.05 -21.30 -46.46
CA THR A 244 17.35 -20.87 -47.03
C THR A 244 18.53 -21.50 -46.28
N ARG A 245 18.44 -21.69 -44.96
CA ARG A 245 19.51 -22.32 -44.14
C ARG A 245 19.54 -23.85 -44.20
N ILE A 246 18.42 -24.50 -44.49
CA ILE A 246 18.33 -25.96 -44.73
C ILE A 246 19.05 -26.33 -46.04
N GLY A 247 18.99 -25.48 -47.07
CA GLY A 247 19.71 -25.68 -48.33
C GLY A 247 21.24 -25.70 -48.17
N ASP A 248 21.78 -24.81 -47.35
CA ASP A 248 23.24 -24.68 -47.13
C ASP A 248 23.81 -25.82 -46.25
N GLY A 249 23.01 -26.34 -45.31
CA GLY A 249 23.39 -27.48 -44.46
C GLY A 249 23.50 -28.81 -45.22
N HIS A 250 22.69 -28.99 -46.26
CA HIS A 250 22.69 -30.23 -47.05
C HIS A 250 23.91 -30.37 -47.98
N ALA A 251 24.48 -29.26 -48.46
CA ALA A 251 25.71 -29.27 -49.27
C ALA A 251 26.94 -29.74 -48.47
N CYS A 252 26.99 -29.42 -47.16
CA CYS A 252 28.06 -29.86 -46.27
C CYS A 252 27.96 -31.36 -45.91
N LEU A 253 26.75 -31.90 -45.81
CA LEU A 253 26.50 -33.32 -45.54
C LEU A 253 26.88 -34.22 -46.72
N ASN A 254 26.66 -33.78 -47.96
CA ASN A 254 27.05 -34.57 -49.15
C ASN A 254 28.57 -34.68 -49.31
N ASN A 255 29.35 -33.68 -48.91
CA ASN A 255 30.81 -33.74 -48.95
C ASN A 255 31.40 -34.67 -47.87
N ALA A 256 30.72 -34.86 -46.74
CA ALA A 256 31.19 -35.73 -45.66
C ALA A 256 30.97 -37.24 -45.93
N ILE A 257 30.06 -37.60 -46.86
CA ILE A 257 29.69 -39.00 -47.14
C ILE A 257 30.66 -39.66 -48.16
N VAL A 258 31.49 -38.89 -48.87
CA VAL A 258 32.38 -39.40 -49.93
C VAL A 258 33.69 -39.99 -49.38
N GLU A 259 34.10 -39.70 -48.13
CA GLU A 259 35.42 -40.12 -47.61
C GLU A 259 35.43 -41.35 -46.69
N THR A 260 34.33 -42.11 -46.57
CA THR A 260 34.33 -43.36 -45.79
C THR A 260 33.90 -44.57 -46.60
N GLN A 261 34.83 -45.48 -46.89
CA GLN A 261 34.52 -46.89 -47.18
C GLN A 261 35.64 -47.81 -46.69
N PRO A 262 35.40 -49.12 -46.44
CA PRO A 262 34.10 -49.81 -46.31
C PRO A 262 34.02 -50.84 -45.15
N LEU A 263 32.83 -51.10 -44.64
CA LEU A 263 32.46 -52.45 -44.16
C LEU A 263 31.12 -52.81 -44.80
N GLY A 264 31.13 -53.93 -45.53
CA GLY A 264 30.18 -54.21 -46.60
C GLY A 264 28.84 -54.78 -46.16
N SER A 265 27.82 -54.51 -46.99
CA SER A 265 26.84 -55.51 -47.43
C SER A 265 25.94 -54.94 -48.55
N SER A 266 25.81 -55.72 -49.63
CA SER A 266 24.86 -55.65 -50.77
C SER A 266 25.03 -54.56 -51.85
N SER A 267 25.31 -55.01 -53.08
CA SER A 267 25.31 -54.18 -54.31
C SER A 267 23.98 -53.45 -54.55
N LEU A 268 22.87 -54.05 -54.09
CA LEU A 268 21.52 -53.45 -54.12
C LEU A 268 21.45 -52.10 -53.39
N TYR A 269 22.15 -51.93 -52.27
CA TYR A 269 22.12 -50.65 -51.52
C TYR A 269 22.90 -49.55 -52.25
N ARG A 270 23.98 -49.92 -52.96
CA ARG A 270 24.80 -48.97 -53.73
C ARG A 270 24.07 -48.49 -54.98
N ASP A 271 23.31 -49.36 -55.63
CA ASP A 271 22.56 -49.01 -56.84
C ASP A 271 21.30 -48.20 -56.49
N SER A 272 20.58 -48.54 -55.42
CA SER A 272 19.46 -47.73 -54.93
C SER A 272 19.89 -46.34 -54.41
N VAL A 273 21.06 -46.23 -53.75
CA VAL A 273 21.59 -44.93 -53.32
C VAL A 273 21.98 -44.07 -54.53
N LYS A 274 22.56 -44.67 -55.57
CA LYS A 274 22.86 -43.96 -56.83
C LYS A 274 21.59 -43.46 -57.53
N GLU A 275 20.56 -44.30 -57.61
CA GLU A 275 19.29 -43.98 -58.22
C GLU A 275 18.56 -42.85 -57.46
N ILE A 276 18.56 -42.90 -56.13
CA ILE A 276 18.03 -41.84 -55.25
C ILE A 276 18.83 -40.54 -55.38
N THR A 277 20.17 -40.59 -55.48
CA THR A 277 20.97 -39.37 -55.71
C THR A 277 20.68 -38.74 -57.06
N THR A 278 20.49 -39.54 -58.13
CA THR A 278 20.10 -39.01 -59.44
C THR A 278 18.69 -38.41 -59.45
N LEU A 279 17.72 -39.05 -58.79
CA LEU A 279 16.36 -38.51 -58.66
C LEU A 279 16.34 -37.19 -57.87
N ARG A 280 17.16 -37.10 -56.80
CA ARG A 280 17.29 -35.90 -55.98
C ARG A 280 17.91 -34.73 -56.73
N GLU A 281 18.94 -34.98 -57.53
CA GLU A 281 19.57 -33.97 -58.39
C GLU A 281 18.62 -33.48 -59.49
N ASP A 282 17.77 -34.37 -60.02
CA ASP A 282 16.79 -34.01 -61.03
C ASP A 282 15.62 -33.20 -60.45
N LEU A 283 15.17 -33.55 -59.23
CA LEU A 283 14.17 -32.78 -58.49
C LEU A 283 14.69 -31.37 -58.19
N PHE A 284 15.95 -31.25 -57.75
CA PHE A 284 16.59 -29.97 -57.47
C PHE A 284 16.70 -29.07 -58.72
N ARG A 285 17.02 -29.66 -59.88
CA ARG A 285 17.03 -28.94 -61.17
C ARG A 285 15.63 -28.46 -61.58
N LYS A 286 14.59 -29.26 -61.34
CA LYS A 286 13.20 -28.89 -61.63
C LYS A 286 12.71 -27.77 -60.70
N THR A 287 13.01 -27.84 -59.39
CA THR A 287 12.69 -26.78 -58.42
C THR A 287 13.35 -25.44 -58.79
N ARG A 288 14.65 -25.45 -59.12
CA ARG A 288 15.39 -24.27 -59.60
C ARG A 288 14.78 -23.66 -60.88
N ARG A 289 14.23 -24.50 -61.76
CA ARG A 289 13.59 -24.02 -63.00
C ARG A 289 12.22 -23.41 -62.74
N ILE A 290 11.48 -23.92 -61.76
CA ILE A 290 10.22 -23.32 -61.28
C ILE A 290 10.49 -21.99 -60.58
N GLU A 291 11.50 -21.92 -59.72
CA GLU A 291 11.93 -20.67 -59.06
C GLU A 291 12.34 -19.61 -60.08
N ALA A 292 13.11 -19.97 -61.11
CA ALA A 292 13.51 -19.05 -62.18
C ALA A 292 12.34 -18.58 -63.06
N LEU A 293 11.29 -19.40 -63.22
CA LEU A 293 10.06 -19.00 -63.91
C LEU A 293 9.20 -18.08 -63.02
N ASN A 294 9.15 -18.32 -61.71
CA ASN A 294 8.49 -17.46 -60.75
C ASN A 294 9.19 -16.10 -60.61
N GLU A 295 10.52 -16.05 -60.54
CA GLU A 295 11.28 -14.80 -60.55
C GLU A 295 11.00 -13.98 -61.82
N ARG A 296 10.88 -14.63 -62.97
CA ARG A 296 10.53 -13.95 -64.23
C ARG A 296 9.12 -13.38 -64.21
N LEU A 297 8.16 -14.10 -63.63
CA LEU A 297 6.76 -13.64 -63.48
C LEU A 297 6.68 -12.46 -62.49
N VAL A 298 7.39 -12.56 -61.37
CA VAL A 298 7.50 -11.52 -60.34
C VAL A 298 8.15 -10.27 -60.93
N ASN A 299 9.22 -10.38 -61.70
CA ASN A 299 9.86 -9.21 -62.34
C ASN A 299 8.91 -8.49 -63.32
N THR A 300 8.11 -9.21 -64.13
CA THR A 300 7.07 -8.58 -64.97
C THR A 300 5.94 -7.92 -64.18
N SER A 301 5.64 -8.39 -62.97
CA SER A 301 4.66 -7.74 -62.07
C SER A 301 5.26 -6.54 -61.32
N THR A 302 6.56 -6.58 -61.03
CA THR A 302 7.32 -5.53 -60.35
C THR A 302 7.53 -4.35 -61.30
N ASP A 303 7.80 -4.62 -62.58
CA ASP A 303 7.87 -3.61 -63.64
C ASP A 303 6.52 -2.92 -63.89
N ARG A 304 5.39 -3.61 -63.65
CA ARG A 304 4.03 -3.03 -63.68
C ARG A 304 3.74 -2.14 -62.47
N ARG A 305 4.22 -2.51 -61.27
CA ARG A 305 4.11 -1.68 -60.05
C ARG A 305 5.02 -0.46 -60.08
N GLN A 306 6.23 -0.57 -60.63
CA GLN A 306 7.14 0.59 -60.78
C GLN A 306 6.65 1.61 -61.82
N ALA A 307 5.77 1.23 -62.74
CA ALA A 307 5.15 2.14 -63.70
C ALA A 307 3.96 2.94 -63.11
N LEU A 308 3.46 2.56 -61.93
CA LEU A 308 2.39 3.24 -61.18
C LEU A 308 2.94 3.69 -59.83
N SER A 309 3.29 4.98 -59.71
CA SER A 309 3.71 5.64 -58.47
C SER A 309 2.67 5.42 -57.33
N MET A 310 2.85 4.40 -56.49
CA MET A 310 1.91 4.02 -55.41
C MET A 310 2.22 4.63 -54.03
N ASP A 311 3.31 5.38 -53.86
CA ASP A 311 3.61 6.07 -52.59
C ASP A 311 2.71 7.31 -52.35
N ASP A 312 2.04 7.80 -53.38
CA ASP A 312 1.09 8.94 -53.32
C ASP A 312 -0.38 8.50 -53.18
N HIS A 313 -0.66 7.22 -52.94
CA HIS A 313 -2.04 6.74 -52.86
C HIS A 313 -2.73 7.20 -51.56
N PRO A 314 -3.93 7.82 -51.62
CA PRO A 314 -4.63 8.38 -50.44
C PRO A 314 -4.85 7.38 -49.30
N ALA A 315 -5.00 6.08 -49.61
CA ALA A 315 -5.17 5.02 -48.62
C ALA A 315 -3.95 4.85 -47.70
N PHE A 316 -2.73 4.88 -48.24
CA PHE A 316 -1.49 4.78 -47.46
C PHE A 316 -1.29 6.00 -46.54
N GLN A 317 -1.74 7.18 -46.99
CA GLN A 317 -1.70 8.40 -46.17
C GLN A 317 -2.73 8.39 -45.03
N LEU A 318 -3.89 7.74 -45.23
CA LEU A 318 -4.91 7.53 -44.20
C LEU A 318 -4.42 6.53 -43.15
N GLU A 319 -3.83 5.40 -43.55
CA GLU A 319 -3.25 4.41 -42.64
C GLU A 319 -2.17 5.01 -41.74
N ALA A 320 -1.26 5.82 -42.32
CA ALA A 320 -0.22 6.51 -41.55
C ALA A 320 -0.81 7.52 -40.54
N GLN A 321 -1.89 8.23 -40.90
CA GLN A 321 -2.58 9.14 -39.99
C GLN A 321 -3.32 8.40 -38.86
N ILE A 322 -3.97 7.27 -39.17
CA ILE A 322 -4.64 6.42 -38.18
C ILE A 322 -3.62 5.88 -37.18
N ALA A 323 -2.47 5.37 -37.65
CA ALA A 323 -1.41 4.87 -36.79
C ALA A 323 -0.86 5.94 -35.84
N ALA A 324 -0.65 7.17 -36.33
CA ALA A 324 -0.18 8.28 -35.50
C ALA A 324 -1.21 8.71 -34.44
N LEU A 325 -2.51 8.70 -34.77
CA LEU A 325 -3.58 9.02 -33.81
C LEU A 325 -3.76 7.90 -32.78
N GLN A 326 -3.59 6.64 -33.17
CA GLN A 326 -3.61 5.48 -32.27
C GLN A 326 -2.44 5.53 -31.29
N GLU A 327 -1.24 5.88 -31.73
CA GLU A 327 -0.08 6.05 -30.84
C GLU A 327 -0.33 7.15 -29.79
N ASN A 328 -0.91 8.28 -30.21
CA ASN A 328 -1.26 9.37 -29.29
C ASN A 328 -2.34 8.96 -28.28
N MET A 329 -3.38 8.26 -28.73
CA MET A 329 -4.45 7.74 -27.86
C MET A 329 -3.90 6.73 -26.84
N ASP A 330 -3.00 5.85 -27.28
CA ASP A 330 -2.35 4.85 -26.43
C ASP A 330 -1.41 5.46 -25.39
N ALA A 331 -0.69 6.52 -25.76
CA ALA A 331 0.12 7.30 -24.84
C ALA A 331 -0.74 8.02 -23.79
N LEU A 332 -1.88 8.58 -24.21
CA LEU A 332 -2.85 9.21 -23.29
C LEU A 332 -3.44 8.18 -22.31
N LYS A 333 -3.91 7.03 -22.80
CA LYS A 333 -4.45 5.93 -21.97
C LYS A 333 -3.43 5.43 -20.95
N ALA A 334 -2.18 5.22 -21.37
CA ALA A 334 -1.10 4.81 -20.49
C ALA A 334 -0.80 5.87 -19.40
N GLY A 335 -0.84 7.15 -19.77
CA GLY A 335 -0.70 8.25 -18.80
C GLY A 335 -1.86 8.31 -17.80
N THR A 336 -3.11 8.14 -18.26
CA THR A 336 -4.30 8.14 -17.41
C THR A 336 -4.30 7.01 -16.37
N ALA A 337 -3.76 5.84 -16.72
CA ALA A 337 -3.60 4.72 -15.78
C ALA A 337 -2.74 5.09 -14.56
N GLY A 338 -1.67 5.86 -14.76
CA GLY A 338 -0.83 6.34 -13.65
C GLY A 338 -1.55 7.30 -12.71
N TYR A 339 -2.40 8.19 -13.24
CA TYR A 339 -3.22 9.08 -12.41
C TYR A 339 -4.30 8.32 -11.63
N LEU A 340 -4.85 7.23 -12.19
CA LEU A 340 -5.80 6.37 -11.48
C LEU A 340 -5.15 5.67 -10.29
N THR A 341 -3.94 5.13 -10.46
CA THR A 341 -3.16 4.56 -9.35
C THR A 341 -2.85 5.63 -8.29
N HIS A 342 -2.48 6.84 -8.71
CA HIS A 342 -2.23 7.94 -7.77
C HIS A 342 -3.49 8.35 -6.99
N ILE A 343 -4.66 8.33 -7.63
CA ILE A 343 -5.96 8.57 -6.97
C ILE A 343 -6.26 7.50 -5.91
N GLU A 344 -5.88 6.24 -6.14
CA GLU A 344 -6.01 5.15 -5.17
C GLU A 344 -5.06 5.37 -3.99
N GLU A 345 -3.79 5.69 -4.25
CA GLU A 345 -2.80 5.99 -3.21
C GLU A 345 -3.22 7.17 -2.32
N LEU A 346 -3.66 8.29 -2.93
CA LEU A 346 -4.16 9.46 -2.19
C LEU A 346 -5.40 9.12 -1.35
N ARG A 347 -6.26 8.20 -1.83
CA ARG A 347 -7.44 7.75 -1.09
C ARG A 347 -7.06 6.90 0.12
N ASP A 348 -6.10 6.00 -0.06
CA ASP A 348 -5.59 5.16 1.02
C ASP A 348 -4.88 5.99 2.09
N GLU A 349 -4.09 7.00 1.68
CA GLU A 349 -3.42 7.93 2.59
C GLU A 349 -4.43 8.80 3.35
N LEU A 350 -5.45 9.34 2.68
CA LEU A 350 -6.56 10.05 3.32
C LEU A 350 -7.31 9.18 4.32
N HIS A 351 -7.54 7.91 4.00
CA HIS A 351 -8.20 6.97 4.92
C HIS A 351 -7.36 6.74 6.16
N ALA A 352 -6.06 6.47 5.99
CA ALA A 352 -5.13 6.27 7.11
C ALA A 352 -5.04 7.51 8.01
N LEU A 353 -5.02 8.71 7.44
CA LEU A 353 -4.98 9.96 8.19
C LEU A 353 -6.28 10.27 8.92
N ARG A 354 -7.44 9.95 8.32
CA ARG A 354 -8.74 10.07 8.99
C ARG A 354 -8.86 9.08 10.15
N ASP A 355 -8.35 7.86 9.99
CA ASP A 355 -8.30 6.87 11.07
C ASP A 355 -7.40 7.35 12.22
N GLN A 356 -6.24 7.94 11.92
CA GLN A 356 -5.35 8.55 12.91
C GLN A 356 -6.01 9.74 13.62
N LEU A 357 -6.68 10.61 12.87
CA LEU A 357 -7.38 11.77 13.41
C LEU A 357 -8.50 11.33 14.36
N ALA A 358 -9.20 10.24 14.04
CA ALA A 358 -10.27 9.72 14.88
C ALA A 358 -9.78 8.88 16.08
N ALA A 359 -8.51 8.45 16.07
CA ALA A 359 -7.85 7.78 17.20
C ALA A 359 -7.22 8.75 18.22
N LYS A 360 -6.91 9.99 17.82
CA LYS A 360 -6.36 11.02 18.71
C LYS A 360 -7.48 11.83 19.37
N THR A 361 -7.74 11.57 20.65
CA THR A 361 -8.78 12.28 21.43
C THR A 361 -8.29 13.50 22.24
N VAL A 362 -7.00 13.84 22.30
CA VAL A 362 -6.52 14.74 23.40
C VAL A 362 -5.61 15.94 23.03
N GLU A 363 -5.09 16.11 21.81
CA GLU A 363 -4.25 17.29 21.50
C GLU A 363 -4.78 18.14 20.34
N ALA A 364 -5.29 19.33 20.68
CA ALA A 364 -5.97 20.23 19.74
C ALA A 364 -5.08 20.78 18.62
N GLU A 365 -3.77 20.91 18.87
CA GLU A 365 -2.79 21.50 17.94
C GLU A 365 -2.36 20.47 16.87
N GLU A 366 -1.98 19.26 17.27
CA GLU A 366 -1.67 18.17 16.33
C GLU A 366 -2.90 17.75 15.49
N ALA A 367 -4.09 17.77 16.09
CA ALA A 367 -5.33 17.50 15.35
C ALA A 367 -5.68 18.62 14.35
N ALA A 368 -5.25 19.86 14.60
CA ALA A 368 -5.42 20.97 13.64
C ALA A 368 -4.47 20.84 12.44
N GLU A 369 -3.22 20.46 12.67
CA GLU A 369 -2.24 20.18 11.62
C GLU A 369 -2.67 19.01 10.74
N LEU A 370 -3.13 17.90 11.35
CA LEU A 370 -3.68 16.75 10.62
C LEU A 370 -4.91 17.14 9.78
N ARG A 371 -5.81 17.97 10.31
CA ARG A 371 -6.97 18.49 9.55
C ARG A 371 -6.57 19.42 8.39
N GLN A 372 -5.45 20.12 8.49
CA GLN A 372 -4.91 20.91 7.40
C GLN A 372 -4.31 20.00 6.32
N PHE A 373 -3.59 18.96 6.72
CA PHE A 373 -3.00 17.98 5.80
C PHE A 373 -4.06 17.18 5.03
N VAL A 374 -5.12 16.73 5.72
CA VAL A 374 -6.28 16.07 5.10
C VAL A 374 -6.94 16.98 4.05
N ARG A 375 -7.11 18.28 4.34
CA ARG A 375 -7.68 19.23 3.37
C ARG A 375 -6.80 19.42 2.13
N GLN A 376 -5.48 19.45 2.30
CA GLN A 376 -4.56 19.54 1.16
C GLN A 376 -4.66 18.31 0.27
N LEU A 377 -4.64 17.10 0.85
CA LEU A 377 -4.78 15.86 0.09
C LEU A 377 -6.15 15.73 -0.60
N GLU A 378 -7.21 16.25 0.01
CA GLU A 378 -8.55 16.33 -0.62
C GLU A 378 -8.54 17.25 -1.86
N GLU A 379 -7.81 18.36 -1.82
CA GLU A 379 -7.63 19.29 -2.94
C GLU A 379 -6.80 18.64 -4.05
N ASP A 380 -5.66 18.01 -3.72
CA ASP A 380 -4.81 17.29 -4.67
C ASP A 380 -5.58 16.14 -5.36
N LEU A 381 -6.42 15.42 -4.60
CA LEU A 381 -7.30 14.37 -5.13
C LEU A 381 -8.35 14.94 -6.09
N TYR A 382 -8.90 16.12 -5.80
CA TYR A 382 -9.87 16.79 -6.67
C TYR A 382 -9.23 17.24 -8.00
N GLU A 383 -8.05 17.88 -7.93
CA GLU A 383 -7.30 18.30 -9.12
C GLU A 383 -6.91 17.11 -10.01
N THR A 384 -6.42 16.03 -9.39
CA THR A 384 -6.02 14.82 -10.10
C THR A 384 -7.21 14.16 -10.81
N LYS A 385 -8.38 14.12 -10.17
CA LYS A 385 -9.62 13.62 -10.80
C LYS A 385 -10.05 14.49 -11.98
N GLN A 386 -9.91 15.81 -11.89
CA GLN A 386 -10.24 16.71 -12.98
C GLN A 386 -9.35 16.46 -14.20
N LEU A 387 -8.04 16.28 -14.00
CA LEU A 387 -7.09 15.95 -15.06
C LEU A 387 -7.41 14.60 -15.74
N VAL A 388 -7.87 13.61 -14.96
CA VAL A 388 -8.32 12.32 -15.52
C VAL A 388 -9.54 12.50 -16.41
N CYS A 389 -10.53 13.31 -16.00
CA CYS A 389 -11.70 13.62 -16.83
C CYS A 389 -11.29 14.30 -18.15
N GLU A 390 -10.45 15.33 -18.10
CA GLU A 390 -9.99 16.05 -19.29
C GLU A 390 -9.24 15.13 -20.28
N ARG A 391 -8.45 14.18 -19.76
CA ARG A 391 -7.75 13.19 -20.59
C ARG A 391 -8.70 12.15 -21.20
N ASN A 392 -9.73 11.74 -20.47
CA ASN A 392 -10.74 10.81 -20.99
C ASN A 392 -11.56 11.47 -22.12
N ASP A 393 -11.95 12.74 -21.96
CA ASP A 393 -12.62 13.50 -23.02
C ASP A 393 -11.74 13.58 -24.30
N ALA A 394 -10.43 13.78 -24.15
CA ALA A 394 -9.48 13.78 -25.26
C ALA A 394 -9.32 12.39 -25.92
N ILE A 395 -9.39 11.30 -25.13
CA ILE A 395 -9.36 9.92 -25.65
C ILE A 395 -10.62 9.64 -26.46
N ASP A 396 -11.79 10.08 -26.01
CA ASP A 396 -13.06 9.89 -26.71
C ASP A 396 -13.07 10.65 -28.05
N ASP A 397 -12.55 11.87 -28.08
CA ASP A 397 -12.39 12.66 -29.30
C ASP A 397 -11.43 12.00 -30.31
N LEU A 398 -10.30 11.46 -29.85
CA LEU A 398 -9.38 10.71 -30.70
C LEU A 398 -10.02 9.42 -31.23
N THR A 399 -10.78 8.72 -30.38
CA THR A 399 -11.49 7.49 -30.76
C THR A 399 -12.50 7.76 -31.87
N ARG A 400 -13.28 8.84 -31.76
CA ARG A 400 -14.20 9.28 -32.80
C ARG A 400 -13.47 9.58 -34.11
N LYS A 401 -12.36 10.30 -34.05
CA LYS A 401 -11.57 10.68 -35.24
C LYS A 401 -10.92 9.49 -35.95
N ILE A 402 -10.41 8.51 -35.19
CA ILE A 402 -9.89 7.25 -35.73
C ILE A 402 -11.01 6.45 -36.41
N THR A 403 -12.20 6.44 -35.81
CA THR A 403 -13.37 5.74 -36.38
C THR A 403 -13.81 6.37 -37.71
N GLU A 404 -13.82 7.69 -37.80
CA GLU A 404 -14.10 8.42 -39.05
C GLU A 404 -13.07 8.06 -40.14
N LEU A 405 -11.78 8.12 -39.85
CA LEU A 405 -10.71 7.79 -40.82
C LEU A 405 -10.72 6.31 -41.26
N ASN A 406 -11.06 5.38 -40.36
CA ASN A 406 -11.21 3.96 -40.70
C ASN A 406 -12.36 3.71 -41.67
N ASN A 407 -13.47 4.46 -41.54
CA ASN A 407 -14.57 4.37 -42.50
C ASN A 407 -14.14 4.92 -43.87
N ASP A 408 -13.42 6.05 -43.91
CA ASP A 408 -12.87 6.60 -45.15
C ASP A 408 -11.88 5.65 -45.83
N LEU A 409 -11.05 4.94 -45.06
CA LEU A 409 -10.13 3.92 -45.56
C LEU A 409 -10.87 2.75 -46.18
N LYS A 410 -11.92 2.25 -45.52
CA LYS A 410 -12.77 1.16 -46.01
C LYS A 410 -13.47 1.51 -47.31
N ASP A 411 -13.93 2.75 -47.46
CA ASP A 411 -14.52 3.24 -48.71
C ASP A 411 -13.47 3.26 -49.84
N LYS A 412 -12.21 3.62 -49.53
CA LYS A 412 -11.10 3.62 -50.49
C LYS A 412 -10.65 2.21 -50.89
N ASP A 413 -10.60 1.27 -49.97
CA ASP A 413 -10.29 -0.14 -50.28
C ASP A 413 -11.34 -0.77 -51.20
N THR A 414 -12.60 -0.38 -51.02
CA THR A 414 -13.70 -0.79 -51.91
C THR A 414 -13.49 -0.22 -53.33
N GLU A 415 -13.08 1.04 -53.45
CA GLU A 415 -12.75 1.68 -54.74
C GLU A 415 -11.55 0.99 -55.44
N ILE A 416 -10.52 0.59 -54.67
CA ILE A 416 -9.36 -0.15 -55.20
C ILE A 416 -9.79 -1.54 -55.69
N ALA A 417 -10.65 -2.24 -54.94
CA ALA A 417 -11.15 -3.56 -55.32
C ALA A 417 -11.93 -3.51 -56.65
N GLU A 418 -12.80 -2.52 -56.82
CA GLU A 418 -13.54 -2.29 -58.06
C GLU A 418 -12.62 -2.01 -59.25
N LEU A 419 -11.55 -1.23 -59.06
CA LEU A 419 -10.55 -0.95 -60.09
C LEU A 419 -9.73 -2.20 -60.47
N CYS A 420 -9.41 -3.06 -59.50
CA CYS A 420 -8.69 -4.32 -59.74
C CYS A 420 -9.55 -5.29 -60.56
N GLU A 421 -10.84 -5.41 -60.25
CA GLU A 421 -11.79 -6.23 -61.01
C GLU A 421 -11.91 -5.76 -62.47
N GLN A 422 -11.92 -4.44 -62.70
CA GLN A 422 -11.92 -3.85 -64.04
C GLN A 422 -10.61 -4.11 -64.83
N LEU A 423 -9.47 -4.23 -64.14
CA LEU A 423 -8.16 -4.55 -64.74
C LEU A 423 -8.04 -6.03 -65.12
N GLU A 424 -8.58 -6.93 -64.30
CA GLU A 424 -8.60 -8.38 -64.57
C GLU A 424 -9.54 -8.76 -65.72
N ALA A 425 -10.56 -7.96 -65.98
CA ALA A 425 -11.48 -8.14 -67.11
C ALA A 425 -10.85 -7.85 -68.50
N GLN A 426 -9.59 -7.42 -68.59
CA GLN A 426 -8.93 -7.16 -69.87
C GLN A 426 -8.33 -8.44 -70.49
N PRO A 427 -8.58 -8.74 -71.78
CA PRO A 427 -8.11 -9.98 -72.40
C PRO A 427 -6.59 -9.97 -72.62
N ILE A 428 -5.90 -10.96 -72.06
CA ILE A 428 -4.47 -11.20 -72.24
C ILE A 428 -4.24 -11.68 -73.69
N ALA A 429 -3.66 -10.82 -74.52
CA ALA A 429 -3.25 -11.16 -75.87
C ALA A 429 -2.06 -12.14 -75.85
N THR A 430 -2.35 -13.33 -76.36
CA THR A 430 -1.45 -14.34 -76.91
C THR A 430 -0.20 -13.77 -77.57
N THR A 431 1.01 -14.19 -77.17
CA THR A 431 2.16 -14.53 -78.05
C THR A 431 3.44 -14.82 -77.27
N ILE A 432 4.29 -15.69 -77.87
CA ILE A 432 5.71 -16.01 -77.58
C ILE A 432 5.92 -17.32 -76.77
N PHE A 433 6.49 -18.43 -77.25
CA PHE A 433 7.06 -18.90 -78.54
C PHE A 433 7.09 -20.48 -78.46
N PRO A 434 7.40 -21.22 -79.55
CA PRO A 434 7.08 -22.62 -79.82
C PRO A 434 8.20 -23.64 -79.49
N GLU A 435 7.80 -24.91 -79.54
CA GLU A 435 8.57 -26.14 -79.78
C GLU A 435 10.08 -26.14 -79.47
N SER A 436 10.46 -26.81 -78.38
CA SER A 436 11.56 -27.78 -78.44
C SER A 436 11.41 -28.83 -77.33
N SER A 437 11.68 -30.08 -77.75
CA SER A 437 11.97 -31.29 -76.97
C SER A 437 12.17 -31.06 -75.48
N ASP A 438 11.22 -31.51 -74.67
CA ASP A 438 11.38 -32.74 -73.91
C ASP A 438 9.97 -33.14 -73.44
N ALA A 439 9.63 -34.41 -73.60
CA ALA A 439 8.38 -34.95 -73.09
C ALA A 439 8.38 -34.76 -71.57
N VAL A 440 7.73 -33.70 -71.11
CA VAL A 440 7.33 -33.52 -69.72
C VAL A 440 6.54 -34.77 -69.36
N ASP A 441 7.03 -35.56 -68.42
CA ASP A 441 6.35 -36.75 -67.95
C ASP A 441 5.06 -36.34 -67.22
N ILE A 442 3.96 -36.29 -67.99
CA ILE A 442 2.64 -35.84 -67.55
C ILE A 442 2.14 -36.67 -66.35
N ALA A 443 2.65 -37.90 -66.17
CA ALA A 443 2.31 -38.75 -65.03
C ALA A 443 2.93 -38.23 -63.72
N ALA A 444 4.21 -37.85 -63.72
CA ALA A 444 4.87 -37.32 -62.53
C ALA A 444 4.33 -35.94 -62.13
N LEU A 445 3.88 -35.15 -63.11
CA LEU A 445 3.23 -33.87 -62.87
C LEU A 445 1.82 -34.02 -62.29
N ARG A 446 1.09 -35.10 -62.64
CA ARG A 446 -0.20 -35.44 -62.03
C ARG A 446 -0.05 -35.92 -60.59
N GLU A 447 0.93 -36.77 -60.31
CA GLU A 447 1.20 -37.26 -58.95
C GLU A 447 1.53 -36.10 -57.99
N VAL A 448 2.37 -35.16 -58.42
CA VAL A 448 2.67 -33.93 -57.65
C VAL A 448 1.45 -33.01 -57.54
N GLN A 449 0.54 -32.99 -58.52
CA GLN A 449 -0.72 -32.25 -58.42
C GLN A 449 -1.68 -32.89 -57.42
N ASP A 450 -1.75 -34.22 -57.37
CA ASP A 450 -2.60 -34.97 -56.44
C ASP A 450 -2.09 -34.83 -54.99
N GLU A 451 -0.76 -34.85 -54.77
CA GLU A 451 -0.16 -34.60 -53.45
C GLU A 451 -0.37 -33.15 -52.99
N ASN A 452 -0.24 -32.17 -53.89
CA ASN A 452 -0.53 -30.77 -53.54
C ASN A 452 -2.02 -30.53 -53.25
N ALA A 453 -2.93 -31.23 -53.93
CA ALA A 453 -4.35 -31.19 -53.61
C ALA A 453 -4.62 -31.75 -52.21
N ALA A 454 -4.02 -32.88 -51.85
CA ALA A 454 -4.16 -33.47 -50.51
C ALA A 454 -3.62 -32.56 -49.40
N LEU A 455 -2.45 -31.92 -49.61
CA LEU A 455 -1.90 -30.95 -48.66
C LEU A 455 -2.75 -29.69 -48.54
N LYS A 456 -3.39 -29.26 -49.63
CA LYS A 456 -4.32 -28.12 -49.62
C LYS A 456 -5.58 -28.44 -48.81
N ASP A 457 -6.14 -29.64 -48.99
CA ASP A 457 -7.29 -30.09 -48.20
C ASP A 457 -6.94 -30.22 -46.70
N GLU A 458 -5.73 -30.68 -46.37
CA GLU A 458 -5.25 -30.72 -44.98
C GLU A 458 -5.06 -29.32 -44.40
N LEU A 459 -4.53 -28.37 -45.19
CA LEU A 459 -4.38 -26.97 -44.77
C LEU A 459 -5.75 -26.31 -44.53
N GLU A 460 -6.73 -26.51 -45.41
CA GLU A 460 -8.10 -26.00 -45.24
C GLU A 460 -8.76 -26.60 -43.99
N ALA A 461 -8.55 -27.89 -43.71
CA ALA A 461 -9.05 -28.52 -42.48
C ALA A 461 -8.39 -27.94 -41.21
N LYS A 462 -7.08 -27.65 -41.25
CA LYS A 462 -6.38 -27.00 -40.14
C LYS A 462 -6.83 -25.54 -39.95
N GLN A 463 -7.11 -24.82 -41.03
CA GLN A 463 -7.60 -23.46 -40.98
C GLN A 463 -8.99 -23.40 -40.32
N SER A 464 -9.89 -24.31 -40.69
CA SER A 464 -11.21 -24.42 -40.04
C SER A 464 -11.12 -24.70 -38.53
N LEU A 465 -10.13 -25.47 -38.09
CA LEU A 465 -9.91 -25.73 -36.65
C LEU A 465 -9.38 -24.49 -35.92
N VAL A 466 -8.55 -23.68 -36.59
CA VAL A 466 -8.08 -22.40 -36.04
C VAL A 466 -9.24 -21.43 -35.88
N ASP A 467 -10.15 -21.37 -36.84
CA ASP A 467 -11.32 -20.49 -36.79
C ASP A 467 -12.26 -20.89 -35.63
N GLU A 468 -12.51 -22.19 -35.41
CA GLU A 468 -13.29 -22.68 -34.25
C GLU A 468 -12.63 -22.28 -32.91
N LEU A 469 -11.30 -22.43 -32.79
CA LEU A 469 -10.58 -22.04 -31.59
C LEU A 469 -10.59 -20.53 -31.37
N GLN A 470 -10.59 -19.73 -32.43
CA GLN A 470 -10.72 -18.27 -32.34
C GLN A 470 -12.10 -17.85 -31.83
N GLU A 471 -13.17 -18.50 -32.29
CA GLU A 471 -14.52 -18.26 -31.75
C GLU A 471 -14.62 -18.63 -30.26
N GLU A 472 -14.00 -19.73 -29.83
CA GLU A 472 -13.99 -20.15 -28.43
C GLU A 472 -13.20 -19.17 -27.54
N ILE A 473 -12.05 -18.69 -28.01
CA ILE A 473 -11.27 -17.64 -27.34
C ILE A 473 -12.08 -16.35 -27.19
N GLU A 474 -12.80 -15.95 -28.24
CA GLU A 474 -13.59 -14.72 -28.20
C GLU A 474 -14.79 -14.84 -27.24
N SER A 475 -15.42 -16.02 -27.19
CA SER A 475 -16.45 -16.33 -26.19
C SER A 475 -15.90 -16.25 -24.76
N LEU A 476 -14.71 -16.80 -24.51
CA LEU A 476 -14.06 -16.74 -23.19
C LEU A 476 -13.67 -15.32 -22.79
N LYS A 477 -13.20 -14.48 -23.72
CA LYS A 477 -12.96 -13.06 -23.46
C LYS A 477 -14.22 -12.34 -23.03
N GLN A 478 -15.33 -12.55 -23.75
CA GLN A 478 -16.61 -11.93 -23.42
C GLN A 478 -17.10 -12.35 -22.01
N GLN A 479 -16.87 -13.61 -21.61
CA GLN A 479 -17.14 -14.07 -20.25
C GLN A 479 -16.22 -13.38 -19.21
N CYS A 480 -14.94 -13.20 -19.52
CA CYS A 480 -14.01 -12.49 -18.63
C CYS A 480 -14.42 -11.03 -18.45
N ASP A 481 -14.85 -10.35 -19.51
CA ASP A 481 -15.33 -8.97 -19.46
C ASP A 481 -16.61 -8.85 -18.61
N SER A 482 -17.55 -9.78 -18.78
CA SER A 482 -18.75 -9.85 -17.92
C SER A 482 -18.39 -10.05 -16.44
N LEU A 483 -17.44 -10.94 -16.13
CA LEU A 483 -17.00 -11.17 -14.75
C LEU A 483 -16.30 -9.95 -14.17
N LYS A 484 -15.55 -9.21 -14.99
CA LYS A 484 -14.89 -7.96 -14.61
C LYS A 484 -15.92 -6.89 -14.23
N ASP A 485 -16.98 -6.74 -15.02
CA ASP A 485 -18.08 -5.82 -14.71
C ASP A 485 -18.79 -6.18 -13.40
N ASP A 486 -19.01 -7.46 -13.15
CA ASP A 486 -19.62 -7.93 -11.90
C ASP A 486 -18.68 -7.71 -10.70
N MET A 487 -17.38 -7.86 -10.87
CA MET A 487 -16.37 -7.51 -9.87
C MET A 487 -16.42 -6.02 -9.52
N ILE A 488 -16.51 -5.14 -10.52
CA ILE A 488 -16.62 -3.69 -10.32
C ILE A 488 -17.91 -3.33 -9.56
N LYS A 489 -19.04 -3.96 -9.89
CA LYS A 489 -20.30 -3.75 -9.14
C LYS A 489 -20.18 -4.19 -7.69
N LEU A 490 -19.54 -5.33 -7.43
CA LEU A 490 -19.29 -5.83 -6.08
C LEU A 490 -18.38 -4.90 -5.29
N ASP A 491 -17.33 -4.39 -5.91
CA ASP A 491 -16.39 -3.45 -5.28
C ASP A 491 -17.09 -2.14 -4.89
N ASN A 492 -17.87 -1.57 -5.82
CA ASN A 492 -18.68 -0.37 -5.54
C ASN A 492 -19.68 -0.62 -4.39
N ALA A 493 -20.39 -1.75 -4.39
CA ALA A 493 -21.33 -2.09 -3.32
C ALA A 493 -20.64 -2.30 -1.96
N ASN A 494 -19.41 -2.82 -1.94
CA ASN A 494 -18.61 -2.95 -0.73
C ASN A 494 -18.13 -1.58 -0.24
N ASN A 495 -17.70 -0.71 -1.14
CA ASN A 495 -17.30 0.67 -0.82
C ASN A 495 -18.47 1.47 -0.24
N ASP A 496 -19.69 1.33 -0.78
CA ASP A 496 -20.89 1.94 -0.23
C ASP A 496 -21.20 1.44 1.19
N LYS A 497 -21.04 0.13 1.44
CA LYS A 497 -21.20 -0.44 2.79
C LYS A 497 -20.14 0.05 3.77
N LEU A 498 -18.88 0.16 3.32
CA LEU A 498 -17.79 0.72 4.11
C LEU A 498 -18.08 2.16 4.51
N ALA A 499 -18.54 2.98 3.57
CA ALA A 499 -18.93 4.37 3.84
C ALA A 499 -20.08 4.45 4.84
N ALA A 500 -21.09 3.57 4.75
CA ALA A 500 -22.19 3.52 5.71
C ALA A 500 -21.72 3.11 7.12
N LEU A 501 -20.80 2.15 7.22
CA LEU A 501 -20.20 1.73 8.50
C LEU A 501 -19.33 2.84 9.11
N GLN A 502 -18.57 3.56 8.31
CA GLN A 502 -17.79 4.72 8.77
C GLN A 502 -18.69 5.81 9.32
N CYS A 503 -19.78 6.14 8.62
CA CYS A 503 -20.76 7.12 9.11
C CYS A 503 -21.35 6.70 10.48
N SER A 504 -21.71 5.42 10.64
CA SER A 504 -22.19 4.88 11.91
C SER A 504 -21.12 4.90 13.01
N LEU A 505 -19.85 4.67 12.66
CA LEU A 505 -18.73 4.72 13.59
C LEU A 505 -18.47 6.15 14.05
N ASP A 506 -18.50 7.12 13.15
CA ASP A 506 -18.31 8.55 13.46
C ASP A 506 -19.45 9.08 14.32
N GLU A 507 -20.69 8.65 14.08
CA GLU A 507 -21.83 8.98 14.93
C GLU A 507 -21.68 8.39 16.35
N SER A 508 -21.18 7.15 16.45
CA SER A 508 -20.88 6.52 17.74
C SER A 508 -19.73 7.23 18.48
N ARG A 509 -18.67 7.64 17.76
CA ARG A 509 -17.56 8.43 18.32
C ARG A 509 -18.04 9.77 18.85
N LYS A 510 -18.96 10.44 18.13
CA LYS A 510 -19.56 11.68 18.59
C LYS A 510 -20.36 11.47 19.88
N GLN A 511 -21.18 10.41 19.95
CA GLN A 511 -21.90 10.07 21.18
C GLN A 511 -20.95 9.81 22.36
N ILE A 512 -19.84 9.11 22.13
CA ILE A 512 -18.81 8.89 23.16
C ILE A 512 -18.19 10.22 23.61
N ALA A 513 -17.90 11.14 22.69
CA ALA A 513 -17.35 12.45 23.03
C ALA A 513 -18.33 13.29 23.86
N ASP A 514 -19.61 13.31 23.46
CA ASP A 514 -20.67 14.02 24.20
C ASP A 514 -20.83 13.44 25.63
N LEU A 515 -20.78 12.11 25.78
CA LEU A 515 -20.80 11.43 27.09
C LEU A 515 -19.55 11.73 27.93
N GLN A 516 -18.37 11.79 27.32
CA GLN A 516 -17.13 12.14 28.02
C GLN A 516 -17.18 13.56 28.58
N GLU A 517 -17.75 14.51 27.84
CA GLU A 517 -17.97 15.88 28.32
C GLU A 517 -18.94 15.90 29.51
N GLU A 518 -20.03 15.11 29.45
CA GLU A 518 -20.98 14.99 30.56
C GLU A 518 -20.33 14.37 31.81
N VAL A 519 -19.49 13.34 31.64
CA VAL A 519 -18.68 12.74 32.72
C VAL A 519 -17.73 13.76 33.33
N GLU A 520 -17.07 14.58 32.52
CA GLU A 520 -16.13 15.60 33.01
C GLU A 520 -16.86 16.68 33.81
N VAL A 521 -18.04 17.13 33.35
CA VAL A 521 -18.91 18.05 34.10
C VAL A 521 -19.33 17.44 35.43
N LEU A 522 -19.77 16.18 35.45
CA LEU A 522 -20.16 15.49 36.68
C LEU A 522 -18.98 15.30 37.65
N LYS A 523 -17.78 14.95 37.14
CA LYS A 523 -16.55 14.85 37.96
C LYS A 523 -16.15 16.20 38.56
N ASN A 524 -16.24 17.28 37.79
CA ASN A 524 -15.96 18.63 38.30
C ASN A 524 -16.99 19.04 39.37
N THR A 525 -18.27 18.75 39.16
CA THR A 525 -19.34 19.01 40.14
C THR A 525 -19.16 18.18 41.42
N ALA A 526 -18.69 16.93 41.29
CA ALA A 526 -18.37 16.08 42.43
C ALA A 526 -17.11 16.57 43.18
N ASN A 527 -16.09 17.06 42.46
CA ASN A 527 -14.89 17.66 43.05
C ASN A 527 -15.17 19.01 43.75
N ASP A 528 -16.21 19.75 43.35
CA ASP A 528 -16.67 20.95 44.04
C ASP A 528 -17.32 20.65 45.41
N ILE A 529 -17.70 19.39 45.68
CA ILE A 529 -18.05 18.95 47.03
C ILE A 529 -16.73 18.69 47.78
N ASP A 530 -16.14 19.77 48.31
CA ASP A 530 -14.90 19.71 49.08
C ASP A 530 -15.04 18.69 50.24
N PRO A 531 -14.23 17.61 50.26
CA PRO A 531 -14.23 16.64 51.36
C PRO A 531 -14.05 17.30 52.73
N ALA A 532 -13.34 18.44 52.78
CA ALA A 532 -13.17 19.21 54.00
C ALA A 532 -14.48 19.82 54.53
N VAL A 533 -15.46 20.13 53.66
CA VAL A 533 -16.78 20.63 54.07
C VAL A 533 -17.60 19.50 54.70
N VAL A 534 -17.56 18.29 54.13
CA VAL A 534 -18.23 17.11 54.72
C VAL A 534 -17.61 16.74 56.06
N GLU A 535 -16.27 16.78 56.16
CA GLU A 535 -15.54 16.54 57.40
C GLU A 535 -15.83 17.64 58.45
N SER A 536 -15.89 18.90 58.04
CA SER A 536 -16.28 20.03 58.90
C SER A 536 -17.71 19.89 59.43
N LEU A 537 -18.67 19.51 58.59
CA LEU A 537 -20.06 19.27 59.00
C LEU A 537 -20.19 18.06 59.94
N GLN A 538 -19.39 17.01 59.73
CA GLN A 538 -19.34 15.86 60.64
C GLN A 538 -18.75 16.24 62.01
N GLU A 539 -17.72 17.07 62.03
CA GLU A 539 -17.13 17.56 63.29
C GLU A 539 -18.07 18.52 64.03
N GLU A 540 -18.81 19.38 63.31
CA GLU A 540 -19.87 20.20 63.91
C GLU A 540 -21.02 19.34 64.46
N LEU A 541 -21.46 18.32 63.72
CA LEU A 541 -22.46 17.37 64.20
C LEU A 541 -21.99 16.63 65.46
N ARG A 542 -20.71 16.21 65.50
CA ARG A 542 -20.11 15.57 66.67
C ARG A 542 -20.14 16.48 67.90
N LYS A 543 -19.79 17.76 67.74
CA LYS A 543 -19.83 18.76 68.81
C LYS A 543 -21.25 19.00 69.31
N LEU A 544 -22.22 19.13 68.40
CA LEU A 544 -23.63 19.31 68.77
C LEU A 544 -24.21 18.08 69.48
N GLN A 545 -23.77 16.88 69.12
CA GLN A 545 -24.15 15.64 69.80
C GLN A 545 -23.55 15.57 71.21
N GLU A 546 -22.27 15.90 71.36
CA GLU A 546 -21.59 15.96 72.65
C GLU A 546 -22.27 16.98 73.58
N GLU A 547 -22.62 18.17 73.07
CA GLU A 547 -23.36 19.19 73.82
C GLU A 547 -24.79 18.75 74.19
N LEU A 548 -25.47 18.03 73.29
CA LEU A 548 -26.79 17.47 73.57
C LEU A 548 -26.71 16.40 74.67
N ASP A 549 -25.75 15.49 74.60
CA ASP A 549 -25.55 14.43 75.59
C ASP A 549 -25.25 15.03 76.97
N ASP A 550 -24.40 16.04 77.05
CA ASP A 550 -24.11 16.78 78.28
C ASP A 550 -25.37 17.46 78.85
N ARG A 551 -26.21 18.04 77.99
CA ARG A 551 -27.47 18.68 78.41
C ARG A 551 -28.49 17.65 78.89
N GLU A 552 -28.60 16.49 78.23
CA GLU A 552 -29.48 15.39 78.63
C GLU A 552 -29.02 14.76 79.96
N ASN A 553 -27.71 14.64 80.18
CA ASN A 553 -27.16 14.24 81.48
C ASN A 553 -27.52 15.25 82.57
N THR A 554 -27.38 16.56 82.29
CA THR A 554 -27.78 17.63 83.23
C THR A 554 -29.27 17.57 83.56
N ILE A 555 -30.14 17.33 82.58
CA ILE A 555 -31.58 17.15 82.79
C ILE A 555 -31.84 15.96 83.71
N THR A 556 -31.16 14.83 83.47
CA THR A 556 -31.30 13.62 84.28
C THR A 556 -30.88 13.88 85.74
N GLU A 557 -29.78 14.60 85.96
CA GLU A 557 -29.33 15.00 87.30
C GLU A 557 -30.34 15.93 87.99
N LEU A 558 -30.84 16.95 87.27
CA LEU A 558 -31.84 17.88 87.82
C LEU A 558 -33.16 17.19 88.15
N GLN A 559 -33.60 16.24 87.32
CA GLN A 559 -34.79 15.42 87.59
C GLN A 559 -34.61 14.55 88.83
N GLY A 560 -33.46 13.91 89.01
CA GLY A 560 -33.16 13.15 90.22
C GLY A 560 -33.19 14.02 91.49
N LEU A 561 -32.62 15.23 91.42
CA LEU A 561 -32.65 16.18 92.53
C LEU A 561 -34.07 16.73 92.82
N LEU A 562 -34.91 16.85 91.79
CA LEU A 562 -36.32 17.22 91.95
C LEU A 562 -37.09 16.09 92.65
N ASP A 563 -36.95 14.85 92.20
CA ASP A 563 -37.61 13.69 92.81
C ASP A 563 -37.23 13.52 94.29
N GLU A 564 -35.95 13.71 94.63
CA GLU A 564 -35.47 13.69 96.02
C GLU A 564 -36.10 14.81 96.87
N GLN A 565 -36.17 16.03 96.31
CA GLN A 565 -36.75 17.18 96.99
C GLN A 565 -38.27 17.03 97.16
N GLU A 566 -38.99 16.53 96.14
CA GLU A 566 -40.42 16.22 96.21
C GLU A 566 -40.71 15.17 97.29
N GLY A 567 -39.88 14.12 97.37
CA GLY A 567 -39.96 13.13 98.43
C GLY A 567 -39.77 13.73 99.83
N SER A 568 -38.73 14.56 100.01
CA SER A 568 -38.49 15.25 101.29
C SER A 568 -39.62 16.22 101.66
N ASN A 569 -40.20 16.93 100.69
CA ASN A 569 -41.33 17.83 100.93
C ASN A 569 -42.60 17.05 101.28
N ALA A 570 -42.83 15.89 100.66
CA ALA A 570 -43.94 15.00 101.00
C ALA A 570 -43.81 14.45 102.42
N ASP A 571 -42.61 14.07 102.85
CA ASP A 571 -42.33 13.62 104.22
C ASP A 571 -42.57 14.74 105.26
N LEU A 572 -42.13 15.97 104.95
CA LEU A 572 -42.42 17.15 105.77
C LEU A 572 -43.93 17.43 105.87
N GLY A 573 -44.64 17.37 104.74
CA GLY A 573 -46.09 17.51 104.68
C GLY A 573 -46.81 16.45 105.53
N ALA A 574 -46.41 15.18 105.40
CA ALA A 574 -46.98 14.09 106.20
C ALA A 574 -46.73 14.28 107.71
N LYS A 575 -45.56 14.81 108.10
CA LYS A 575 -45.24 15.14 109.50
C LYS A 575 -46.10 16.28 110.02
N ILE A 576 -46.31 17.34 109.22
CA ILE A 576 -47.21 18.45 109.55
C ILE A 576 -48.64 17.93 109.73
N ASP A 577 -49.14 17.10 108.82
CA ASP A 577 -50.48 16.50 108.91
C ASP A 577 -50.66 15.63 110.15
N ALA A 578 -49.63 14.86 110.52
CA ALA A 578 -49.64 14.02 111.72
C ALA A 578 -49.69 14.87 113.00
N LEU A 579 -48.86 15.91 113.10
CA LEU A 579 -48.85 16.84 114.24
C LEU A 579 -50.15 17.67 114.29
N THR A 580 -50.72 18.03 113.15
CA THR A 580 -52.00 18.75 113.07
C THR A 580 -53.14 17.90 113.63
N ARG A 581 -53.16 16.60 113.31
CA ARG A 581 -54.12 15.66 113.90
C ARG A 581 -53.93 15.51 115.41
N GLU A 582 -52.69 15.44 115.89
CA GLU A 582 -52.39 15.39 117.33
C GLU A 582 -52.81 16.68 118.06
N LEU A 583 -52.66 17.84 117.41
CA LEU A 583 -53.13 19.13 117.90
C LEU A 583 -54.67 19.17 118.02
N GLU A 584 -55.39 18.66 117.01
CA GLU A 584 -56.86 18.54 117.03
C GLU A 584 -57.32 17.62 118.19
N GLU A 585 -56.69 16.46 118.35
CA GLU A 585 -56.98 15.54 119.45
C GLU A 585 -56.71 16.16 120.84
N ALA A 586 -55.63 16.94 120.98
CA ALA A 586 -55.29 17.63 122.22
C ALA A 586 -56.29 18.76 122.55
N ARG A 587 -56.84 19.44 121.54
CA ARG A 587 -57.88 20.47 121.69
C ARG A 587 -59.23 19.87 122.12
N ASP A 588 -59.55 18.65 121.69
CA ASP A 588 -60.78 17.95 122.05
C ASP A 588 -60.76 17.31 123.46
N ALA A 589 -59.58 17.19 124.08
CA ALA A 589 -59.42 16.64 125.43
C ALA A 589 -59.84 17.62 126.55
N ARG A 590 -60.48 17.11 127.64
CA ARG A 590 -61.00 17.94 128.75
C ARG A 590 -59.94 18.86 129.37
N PRO A 591 -60.29 20.11 129.76
CA PRO A 591 -59.33 21.11 130.22
C PRO A 591 -58.62 20.70 131.51
N GLN A 592 -57.34 20.35 131.39
CA GLN A 592 -56.37 20.24 132.48
C GLN A 592 -55.26 21.27 132.23
N SER A 593 -54.71 21.88 133.28
CA SER A 593 -53.78 23.03 133.18
C SER A 593 -52.47 22.78 132.41
N GLY A 594 -52.18 21.54 132.00
CA GLY A 594 -51.03 21.18 131.16
C GLY A 594 -51.36 21.06 129.66
N ASN A 595 -52.63 21.12 129.26
CA ASN A 595 -53.02 21.03 127.84
C ASN A 595 -52.67 22.30 127.06
N ASP A 596 -52.76 23.48 127.68
CA ASP A 596 -52.48 24.75 127.00
C ASP A 596 -50.98 24.89 126.62
N GLU A 597 -50.06 24.41 127.48
CA GLU A 597 -48.62 24.39 127.17
C GLU A 597 -48.30 23.41 126.02
N ARG A 598 -48.97 22.26 125.98
CA ARG A 598 -48.80 21.27 124.91
C ARG A 598 -49.37 21.75 123.57
N ILE A 599 -50.54 22.40 123.60
CA ILE A 599 -51.16 23.01 122.42
C ILE A 599 -50.25 24.10 121.84
N ASN A 600 -49.75 25.02 122.68
CA ASN A 600 -48.84 26.08 122.24
C ASN A 600 -47.51 25.52 121.67
N ALA A 601 -46.99 24.44 122.24
CA ALA A 601 -45.78 23.78 121.74
C ALA A 601 -46.00 23.10 120.37
N LEU A 602 -47.12 22.40 120.19
CA LEU A 602 -47.50 21.79 118.90
C LEU A 602 -47.78 22.85 117.83
N GLU A 603 -48.46 23.94 118.17
CA GLU A 603 -48.69 25.07 117.25
C GLU A 603 -47.37 25.69 116.78
N ALA A 604 -46.42 25.92 117.70
CA ALA A 604 -45.10 26.46 117.36
C ALA A 604 -44.29 25.49 116.46
N GLU A 605 -44.33 24.18 116.72
CA GLU A 605 -43.65 23.18 115.90
C GLU A 605 -44.27 23.06 114.50
N ILE A 606 -45.60 23.07 114.41
CA ILE A 606 -46.33 23.08 113.12
C ILE A 606 -45.98 24.33 112.32
N THR A 607 -46.01 25.53 112.92
CA THR A 607 -45.66 26.77 112.22
C THR A 607 -44.21 26.75 111.73
N SER A 608 -43.28 26.26 112.54
CA SER A 608 -41.87 26.15 112.12
C SER A 608 -41.67 25.16 110.97
N LEU A 609 -42.38 24.02 110.97
CA LEU A 609 -42.33 23.05 109.87
C LEU A 609 -43.02 23.57 108.61
N GLN A 610 -44.10 24.34 108.75
CA GLN A 610 -44.77 25.01 107.62
C GLN A 610 -43.86 26.02 106.95
N GLU A 611 -43.14 26.86 107.71
CA GLU A 611 -42.14 27.79 107.13
C GLU A 611 -41.01 27.06 106.39
N LEU A 612 -40.55 25.92 106.91
CA LEU A 612 -39.56 25.08 106.24
C LEU A 612 -40.11 24.45 104.95
N LEU A 613 -41.36 23.98 104.97
CA LEU A 613 -42.02 23.42 103.79
C LEU A 613 -42.26 24.48 102.71
N ASP A 614 -42.70 25.69 103.08
CA ASP A 614 -42.90 26.79 102.14
C ASP A 614 -41.59 27.17 101.45
N LYS A 615 -40.49 27.28 102.21
CA LYS A 615 -39.15 27.52 101.64
C LYS A 615 -38.70 26.37 100.73
N ALA A 616 -38.90 25.13 101.15
CA ALA A 616 -38.52 23.97 100.36
C ALA A 616 -39.35 23.83 99.06
N ASN A 617 -40.60 24.30 99.06
CA ASN A 617 -41.45 24.40 97.87
C ASN A 617 -41.03 25.55 96.94
N GLU A 618 -40.55 26.68 97.48
CA GLU A 618 -39.95 27.76 96.68
C GLU A 618 -38.67 27.29 95.97
N ASP A 619 -37.78 26.60 96.70
CA ASP A 619 -36.57 25.98 96.13
C ASP A 619 -36.90 24.93 95.06
N LEU A 620 -37.96 24.13 95.28
CA LEU A 620 -38.46 23.14 94.32
C LEU A 620 -38.99 23.82 93.04
N ALA A 621 -39.75 24.92 93.18
CA ALA A 621 -40.26 25.68 92.03
C ALA A 621 -39.12 26.27 91.19
N GLN A 622 -38.08 26.81 91.83
CA GLN A 622 -36.90 27.32 91.13
C GLN A 622 -36.17 26.21 90.35
N LYS A 623 -35.92 25.05 90.97
CA LYS A 623 -35.29 23.90 90.29
C LYS A 623 -36.14 23.36 89.14
N THR A 624 -37.48 23.41 89.28
CA THR A 624 -38.42 23.01 88.23
C THR A 624 -38.29 23.92 87.01
N ASP A 625 -38.19 25.24 87.23
CA ASP A 625 -37.96 26.20 86.14
C ASP A 625 -36.60 26.02 85.46
N GLU A 626 -35.55 25.73 86.23
CA GLU A 626 -34.21 25.43 85.71
C GLU A 626 -34.19 24.15 84.86
N CYS A 627 -34.85 23.09 85.32
CA CYS A 627 -35.04 21.85 84.57
C CYS A 627 -35.85 22.08 83.28
N GLY A 628 -36.93 22.86 83.36
CA GLY A 628 -37.73 23.24 82.19
C GLY A 628 -36.94 23.99 81.12
N LYS A 629 -36.05 24.90 81.52
CA LYS A 629 -35.14 25.59 80.58
C LYS A 629 -34.16 24.62 79.93
N ALA A 630 -33.54 23.73 80.70
CA ALA A 630 -32.61 22.73 80.19
C ALA A 630 -33.28 21.80 79.16
N ILE A 631 -34.51 21.35 79.44
CA ILE A 631 -35.33 20.55 78.51
C ILE A 631 -35.60 21.31 77.20
N GLY A 632 -35.94 22.61 77.30
CA GLY A 632 -36.16 23.45 76.12
C GLY A 632 -34.92 23.61 75.24
N GLU A 633 -33.75 23.80 75.86
CA GLU A 633 -32.47 23.90 75.17
C GLU A 633 -32.07 22.58 74.50
N ALA A 634 -32.18 21.46 75.21
CA ALA A 634 -31.94 20.12 74.66
C ALA A 634 -32.89 19.81 73.48
N GLY A 635 -34.15 20.25 73.56
CA GLY A 635 -35.10 20.12 72.46
C GLY A 635 -34.69 20.88 71.18
N ASN A 636 -34.05 22.04 71.33
CA ASN A 636 -33.51 22.80 70.20
C ASN A 636 -32.25 22.14 69.61
N LEU A 637 -31.34 21.69 70.48
CA LEU A 637 -30.15 20.94 70.07
C LEU A 637 -30.51 19.66 69.32
N ARG A 638 -31.52 18.91 69.80
CA ARG A 638 -32.00 17.69 69.13
C ARG A 638 -32.48 17.95 67.70
N LYS A 639 -33.23 19.05 67.49
CA LYS A 639 -33.66 19.47 66.14
C LYS A 639 -32.49 19.86 65.25
N ALA A 640 -31.48 20.53 65.81
CA ALA A 640 -30.27 20.89 65.07
C ALA A 640 -29.48 19.64 64.66
N VAL A 641 -29.25 18.70 65.60
CA VAL A 641 -28.59 17.41 65.33
C VAL A 641 -29.34 16.63 64.25
N GLU A 642 -30.67 16.56 64.31
CA GLU A 642 -31.49 15.87 63.31
C GLU A 642 -31.39 16.53 61.93
N TYR A 643 -31.38 17.86 61.87
CA TYR A 643 -31.18 18.61 60.64
C TYR A 643 -29.81 18.35 60.01
N TYR A 644 -28.73 18.49 60.78
CA TYR A 644 -27.36 18.28 60.30
C TYR A 644 -27.11 16.82 59.92
N LYS A 645 -27.66 15.85 60.67
CA LYS A 645 -27.58 14.44 60.32
C LYS A 645 -28.25 14.16 58.97
N LYS A 646 -29.46 14.68 58.76
CA LYS A 646 -30.17 14.55 57.49
C LYS A 646 -29.39 15.17 56.33
N LEU A 647 -28.82 16.36 56.54
CA LEU A 647 -28.01 17.04 55.53
C LEU A 647 -26.77 16.21 55.13
N VAL A 648 -26.08 15.61 56.09
CA VAL A 648 -24.93 14.73 55.84
C VAL A 648 -25.34 13.45 55.10
N ASP A 649 -26.47 12.85 55.47
CA ASP A 649 -27.01 11.66 54.81
C ASP A 649 -27.44 11.95 53.36
N ASP A 650 -28.09 13.10 53.12
CA ASP A 650 -28.52 13.54 51.78
C ASP A 650 -27.30 13.82 50.87
N ILE A 651 -26.24 14.46 51.38
CA ILE A 651 -24.99 14.68 50.64
C ILE A 651 -24.31 13.35 50.30
N ARG A 652 -24.24 12.42 51.26
CA ARG A 652 -23.64 11.09 51.03
C ARG A 652 -24.42 10.28 49.99
N ALA A 653 -25.75 10.31 50.04
CA ALA A 653 -26.60 9.66 49.06
C ALA A 653 -26.41 10.26 47.66
N GLY A 654 -26.29 11.59 47.56
CA GLY A 654 -25.97 12.28 46.31
C GLY A 654 -24.63 11.85 45.70
N ILE A 655 -23.59 11.68 46.52
CA ILE A 655 -22.27 11.21 46.09
C ILE A 655 -22.34 9.77 45.54
N VAL A 656 -23.04 8.85 46.21
CA VAL A 656 -23.18 7.45 45.74
C VAL A 656 -23.90 7.38 44.39
N VAL A 657 -24.98 8.15 44.23
CA VAL A 657 -25.72 8.21 42.94
C VAL A 657 -24.84 8.78 41.83
N LEU A 658 -24.03 9.78 42.12
CA LEU A 658 -23.05 10.32 41.16
C LEU A 658 -22.00 9.26 40.78
N ASP A 659 -21.48 8.51 41.74
CA ASP A 659 -20.46 7.47 41.52
C ASP A 659 -21.00 6.27 40.72
N ASP A 660 -22.24 5.85 41.01
CA ASP A 660 -22.95 4.83 40.24
C ASP A 660 -23.24 5.29 38.80
N ASN A 661 -23.65 6.55 38.62
CA ASN A 661 -23.89 7.12 37.29
C ASN A 661 -22.59 7.27 36.49
N LEU A 662 -21.50 7.69 37.13
CA LEU A 662 -20.17 7.76 36.51
C LEU A 662 -19.69 6.36 36.10
N SER A 663 -19.90 5.35 36.95
CA SER A 663 -19.56 3.95 36.66
C SER A 663 -20.39 3.37 35.51
N ALA A 664 -21.68 3.73 35.42
CA ALA A 664 -22.54 3.31 34.34
C ALA A 664 -22.17 3.97 33.00
N LEU A 665 -21.78 5.26 33.02
CA LEU A 665 -21.29 5.96 31.83
C LEU A 665 -19.91 5.46 31.36
N ASP A 666 -18.96 5.14 32.25
CA ASP A 666 -17.65 4.58 31.87
C ASP A 666 -17.75 3.19 31.21
N LEU A 667 -18.86 2.47 31.45
CA LEU A 667 -19.14 1.13 30.90
C LEU A 667 -19.83 1.16 29.53
N GLN A 668 -20.47 2.27 29.20
CA GLN A 668 -21.31 2.47 28.01
C GLN A 668 -20.50 3.07 26.87
#